data_AF-A0A8H6Z6X1-F1
#
_entry.id   AF-A0A8H6Z6X1-F1
#
_cell.length_a   1.000
_cell.length_b   1.000
_cell.length_c   1.000
_cell.angle_alpha   90.00
_cell.angle_beta   90.00
_cell.angle_gamma   90.00
#
_symmetry.space_group_name_H-M   'P 1'
#
loop_
_entity.id
_entity.type
_entity.pdbx_description
1 polymer ?
#
loop_
_entity_poly.entity_id
_entity_poly.type
_entity_poly.pdbx_seq_one_letter_code
_entity_poly.pdbx_strand_id
1 'polypeptide(L)'
;MESNPPSIKPVRTYKCMLKLMIPSIPPPGSYSGSASAPTTPITPVTPASTTSTSSQVRLRAPMRSKWQKIEDVLTTYGFDSLGEFLETLFHIHERGDHDPRKPTHIGTVTSFLNGSSTIAMAAILMLIYRHPQSRPKTKYPDQVEAAFSPHKPLEEIRFARPCLNAWATRVVGDEIYRRIGKLARKDDDPNSRTHIRATTNGRKKDARVMTWEDTEFTIQGLADQYREADTFVWYLTECFCAPRVKGEVVVRKRRPHPAIQVAALSSFILSRNSYASGDLALPLGIWQFACQSHVDVKRVYCRLGSVVSDSTTRKALNSMSAADMENLREKVRLATEKGESAVGKVLDNIQHYEVVHEPGLGREPQLKCGTACTAFEYDDVQPGAFDASDHIARIVRQERQTMTTESVFESIDWSHIGDVTELHFVRVLAEFTPHLIHLIKQISARFRGPLAKHRIPVRKKRLQPLATNAEREVTYQGMKSCFADHDKQMGIEPEKCDNILSWTRGDGASHGTIKGLQKFLAVSRKISTSLRNTLSTPEFWHTKGTDVNSCASNHYGPASSKDPSSLSRSSNAANMKRPTDLKKCDFYPTTRSMTLIWEAQVLDCWRHVLGIDSDIHAHFEKLAKNNALPSLDDLLVKARILRARYASQTAYNQSLSKSEYDNALPHTQVPTGSVWTSPAAPDDAASTDAAPASEHDPEPDMPGLVDISDDSAGPLDSVDAPPLESHAQNIPSATAAKDEPHVHVEDDDFDGDRVLSNSILFIMEYGWWTELNYAIPEGDIGRVLEILKIFIFTFAGTANQNYMRYMLDVYALLEFECSPALKITLLNNWLFNLRGEAGKFVEGDVTQEWFNKWLIGMVKRRGGEFDDKYYRQTIAPNVFHFLKIKEDIESAFDLKRRSKAHTSPHLRDETQILLRMYKEEELHLFRPGRSMGHAAVNRFDRGYQRLEDGKMREYLERSAEPSHRTAAIAPNPSAPELILFTPSNPRITASGLRQLNPVIQYHLFQQFHQLLLLQPIHCVADEPLASGSDLAVTIDEETGLMSADWYSEEEFEDILVRLCGEEEELETSDEEDEPESEDDVASDSDDEKENNID
;
A
#
# COMPACT_ATOMS: atom_id res chain seq x y z
N MET A 1 39.26 -39.23 19.08
CA MET A 1 39.55 -40.40 18.24
C MET A 1 39.09 -40.02 16.84
N GLU A 2 39.97 -39.64 15.91
CA GLU A 2 41.03 -40.42 15.22
C GLU A 2 40.60 -40.60 13.76
N SER A 3 41.45 -40.43 12.74
CA SER A 3 42.86 -40.01 12.74
C SER A 3 43.24 -39.40 11.39
N ASN A 4 44.08 -38.35 11.41
CA ASN A 4 44.77 -37.81 10.22
C ASN A 4 46.23 -38.36 10.15
N PRO A 5 47.10 -38.00 9.20
CA PRO A 5 47.54 -38.92 8.14
C PRO A 5 49.01 -39.41 8.27
N PRO A 6 49.51 -40.13 7.26
CA PRO A 6 50.72 -39.66 6.55
C PRO A 6 50.50 -39.63 5.02
N SER A 7 50.82 -38.57 4.29
CA SER A 7 52.14 -37.93 4.08
C SER A 7 53.07 -38.71 3.13
N ILE A 8 53.27 -38.17 1.92
CA ILE A 8 54.58 -37.90 1.30
C ILE A 8 54.41 -36.98 0.07
N LYS A 9 55.11 -35.83 0.11
CA LYS A 9 55.60 -35.00 -1.01
C LYS A 9 57.15 -35.07 -0.93
N PRO A 10 57.99 -34.59 -1.89
CA PRO A 10 57.76 -33.68 -3.04
C PRO A 10 58.18 -34.37 -4.39
N VAL A 11 58.36 -33.76 -5.58
CA VAL A 11 59.13 -32.56 -6.01
C VAL A 11 58.64 -31.99 -7.37
N ARG A 12 58.77 -30.65 -7.51
CA ARG A 12 58.92 -29.74 -8.69
C ARG A 12 59.12 -30.37 -10.10
N THR A 13 58.72 -29.78 -11.25
CA THR A 13 58.30 -28.37 -11.56
C THR A 13 57.56 -28.15 -12.90
N TYR A 14 56.81 -27.03 -12.97
CA TYR A 14 56.54 -26.10 -14.10
C TYR A 14 55.70 -26.44 -15.38
N LYS A 15 54.69 -25.56 -15.55
CA LYS A 15 54.23 -24.81 -16.76
C LYS A 15 53.19 -25.37 -17.75
N CYS A 16 52.13 -24.56 -17.87
CA CYS A 16 51.32 -24.23 -19.06
C CYS A 16 50.26 -25.20 -19.62
N MET A 17 49.03 -25.02 -19.09
CA MET A 17 47.79 -24.65 -19.82
C MET A 17 47.12 -25.58 -20.87
N LEU A 18 45.78 -25.44 -20.91
CA LEU A 18 44.85 -25.72 -22.02
C LEU A 18 44.65 -27.18 -22.47
N LYS A 19 43.64 -27.83 -21.86
CA LYS A 19 42.97 -29.04 -22.38
C LYS A 19 41.52 -29.12 -21.84
N LEU A 20 40.70 -29.95 -22.49
CA LEU A 20 39.25 -30.22 -22.21
C LEU A 20 38.31 -29.06 -22.60
N MET A 21 37.07 -29.24 -23.07
CA MET A 21 36.24 -30.39 -23.54
C MET A 21 35.32 -29.81 -24.66
N ILE A 22 34.77 -30.49 -25.69
CA ILE A 22 34.29 -31.87 -25.94
C ILE A 22 33.01 -32.26 -25.17
N PRO A 23 31.81 -32.03 -25.75
CA PRO A 23 30.60 -32.78 -25.40
C PRO A 23 30.55 -34.15 -26.11
N SER A 24 29.81 -35.10 -25.55
CA SER A 24 29.69 -36.49 -26.06
C SER A 24 28.32 -36.75 -26.70
N ILE A 25 28.23 -37.74 -27.60
CA ILE A 25 26.99 -38.11 -28.32
C ILE A 25 26.41 -39.42 -27.73
N PRO A 26 25.09 -39.50 -27.45
CA PRO A 26 24.46 -40.74 -26.97
C PRO A 26 24.23 -41.77 -28.09
N PRO A 27 24.17 -43.08 -27.77
CA PRO A 27 23.95 -44.14 -28.75
C PRO A 27 22.45 -44.33 -29.09
N PRO A 28 22.08 -44.57 -30.36
CA PRO A 28 20.72 -44.94 -30.73
C PRO A 28 20.43 -46.42 -30.37
N GLY A 29 19.30 -46.66 -29.71
CA GLY A 29 18.83 -48.01 -29.35
C GLY A 29 18.21 -48.76 -30.54
N SER A 30 18.23 -50.09 -30.47
CA SER A 30 17.62 -50.98 -31.45
C SER A 30 16.10 -51.08 -31.27
N TYR A 31 15.33 -50.74 -32.31
CA TYR A 31 13.92 -51.10 -32.42
C TYR A 31 13.62 -51.78 -33.76
N SER A 32 13.01 -52.95 -33.69
CA SER A 32 12.52 -53.72 -34.84
C SER A 32 11.08 -53.33 -35.16
N GLY A 33 10.80 -52.89 -36.39
CA GLY A 33 9.45 -52.58 -36.87
C GLY A 33 9.21 -53.14 -38.27
N SER A 34 8.13 -53.88 -38.45
CA SER A 34 7.78 -54.58 -39.71
C SER A 34 6.57 -53.96 -40.40
N ALA A 35 6.75 -53.48 -41.64
CA ALA A 35 5.67 -53.11 -42.57
C ALA A 35 6.23 -53.18 -44.01
N SER A 36 5.93 -54.25 -44.77
CA SER A 36 4.86 -54.31 -45.78
C SER A 36 5.08 -53.42 -47.02
N ALA A 37 5.53 -54.03 -48.12
CA ALA A 37 5.67 -53.37 -49.42
C ALA A 37 4.38 -53.46 -50.26
N PRO A 38 3.94 -52.37 -50.93
CA PRO A 38 2.96 -52.43 -52.02
C PRO A 38 3.59 -53.05 -53.29
N THR A 39 2.74 -53.57 -54.18
CA THR A 39 3.17 -54.48 -55.27
C THR A 39 2.69 -54.00 -56.65
N THR A 40 3.51 -54.22 -57.70
CA THR A 40 3.17 -54.18 -59.15
C THR A 40 2.74 -52.82 -59.76
N PRO A 41 2.71 -52.67 -61.10
CA PRO A 41 3.09 -53.62 -62.16
C PRO A 41 4.26 -53.18 -63.06
N ILE A 42 4.89 -54.17 -63.70
CA ILE A 42 5.74 -53.99 -64.89
C ILE A 42 4.86 -54.24 -66.12
N THR A 43 4.95 -53.37 -67.13
CA THR A 43 4.49 -53.66 -68.50
C THR A 43 5.69 -53.76 -69.47
N PRO A 44 5.66 -54.67 -70.47
CA PRO A 44 6.86 -55.07 -71.20
C PRO A 44 7.10 -54.28 -72.49
N VAL A 45 8.37 -54.17 -72.89
CA VAL A 45 8.79 -53.95 -74.28
C VAL A 45 9.94 -54.90 -74.60
N THR A 46 9.79 -55.64 -75.70
CA THR A 46 10.70 -56.69 -76.20
C THR A 46 11.83 -56.09 -77.09
N PRO A 47 12.84 -56.87 -77.56
CA PRO A 47 14.21 -56.37 -77.61
C PRO A 47 14.69 -55.84 -78.96
N ALA A 48 15.69 -54.96 -78.92
CA ALA A 48 16.62 -54.72 -80.02
C ALA A 48 17.90 -55.53 -79.80
N SER A 49 18.28 -56.35 -80.78
CA SER A 49 19.46 -57.23 -80.72
C SER A 49 20.73 -56.51 -81.16
N THR A 50 21.80 -56.60 -80.36
CA THR A 50 23.17 -56.64 -80.90
C THR A 50 24.12 -57.49 -80.04
N THR A 51 24.43 -58.68 -80.58
CA THR A 51 25.72 -59.39 -80.49
C THR A 51 26.56 -59.27 -79.21
N SER A 52 26.65 -60.38 -78.47
CA SER A 52 27.71 -60.63 -77.49
C SER A 52 29.10 -60.68 -78.13
N THR A 53 30.09 -60.03 -77.51
CA THR A 53 31.50 -60.48 -77.52
C THR A 53 31.91 -60.84 -76.10
N SER A 54 32.73 -61.88 -75.95
CA SER A 54 32.86 -62.60 -74.69
C SER A 54 33.94 -62.06 -73.74
N SER A 55 33.71 -62.33 -72.45
CA SER A 55 34.74 -62.69 -71.46
C SER A 55 36.02 -61.85 -71.37
N GLN A 56 36.20 -61.17 -70.22
CA GLN A 56 37.45 -61.34 -69.46
C GLN A 56 37.26 -61.06 -67.97
N VAL A 57 37.75 -61.99 -67.12
CA VAL A 57 37.80 -61.79 -65.68
C VAL A 57 38.92 -60.81 -65.36
N ARG A 58 38.58 -59.55 -65.10
CA ARG A 58 39.55 -58.57 -64.61
C ARG A 58 39.92 -58.88 -63.16
N LEU A 59 41.07 -59.51 -62.97
CA LEU A 59 41.82 -59.49 -61.72
C LEU A 59 41.89 -58.04 -61.22
N ARG A 60 41.40 -57.78 -60.00
CA ARG A 60 41.51 -56.44 -59.41
C ARG A 60 42.99 -56.17 -59.13
N ALA A 61 43.53 -55.12 -59.74
CA ALA A 61 44.84 -54.58 -59.37
C ALA A 61 44.87 -54.27 -57.86
N PRO A 62 46.03 -54.42 -57.19
CA PRO A 62 46.14 -54.12 -55.76
C PRO A 62 45.66 -52.69 -55.48
N MET A 63 44.87 -52.53 -54.41
CA MET A 63 44.28 -51.23 -54.09
C MET A 63 45.38 -50.24 -53.71
N ARG A 64 45.69 -49.30 -54.62
CA ARG A 64 46.65 -48.20 -54.39
C ARG A 64 46.42 -47.58 -53.01
N SER A 65 47.49 -47.36 -52.25
CA SER A 65 47.41 -46.77 -50.92
C SER A 65 46.80 -45.37 -50.97
N LYS A 66 46.29 -44.86 -49.84
CA LYS A 66 45.72 -43.50 -49.78
C LYS A 66 46.75 -42.45 -50.20
N TRP A 67 48.04 -42.67 -49.89
CA TRP A 67 49.14 -41.76 -50.24
C TRP A 67 49.51 -41.85 -51.72
N GLN A 68 49.62 -43.05 -52.29
CA GLN A 68 49.82 -43.22 -53.74
C GLN A 68 48.70 -42.57 -54.55
N LYS A 69 47.44 -42.63 -54.09
CA LYS A 69 46.32 -41.92 -54.74
C LYS A 69 46.41 -40.40 -54.64
N ILE A 70 47.02 -39.86 -53.59
CA ILE A 70 47.29 -38.41 -53.47
C ILE A 70 48.43 -38.03 -54.42
N GLU A 71 49.48 -38.85 -54.49
CA GLU A 71 50.62 -38.67 -55.40
C GLU A 71 50.21 -38.77 -56.87
N ASP A 72 49.40 -39.78 -57.24
CA ASP A 72 48.75 -39.91 -58.56
C ASP A 72 47.99 -38.63 -58.94
N VAL A 73 47.19 -38.09 -58.02
CA VAL A 73 46.37 -36.90 -58.26
C VAL A 73 47.25 -35.66 -58.41
N LEU A 74 48.19 -35.42 -57.50
CA LEU A 74 49.08 -34.25 -57.53
C LEU A 74 50.06 -34.27 -58.72
N THR A 75 50.41 -35.44 -59.25
CA THR A 75 51.28 -35.57 -60.44
C THR A 75 50.52 -35.57 -61.77
N THR A 76 49.21 -35.83 -61.76
CA THR A 76 48.33 -35.76 -62.95
C THR A 76 47.57 -34.42 -63.03
N TYR A 77 47.86 -33.47 -62.14
CA TYR A 77 47.23 -32.14 -62.14
C TYR A 77 47.69 -31.29 -63.33
N GLY A 78 46.74 -30.60 -63.96
CA GLY A 78 46.96 -29.54 -64.96
C GLY A 78 46.47 -28.18 -64.48
N PHE A 79 46.55 -27.92 -63.18
CA PHE A 79 46.18 -26.67 -62.51
C PHE A 79 47.42 -26.14 -61.77
N ASP A 80 47.62 -24.82 -61.76
CA ASP A 80 48.77 -24.15 -61.14
C ASP A 80 48.72 -24.23 -59.60
N SER A 81 47.54 -24.47 -59.01
CA SER A 81 47.42 -24.67 -57.57
C SER A 81 46.29 -25.58 -57.12
N LEU A 82 46.39 -26.08 -55.88
CA LEU A 82 45.28 -26.74 -55.20
C LEU A 82 44.07 -25.80 -54.99
N GLY A 83 44.30 -24.49 -54.86
CA GLY A 83 43.23 -23.51 -54.71
C GLY A 83 42.36 -23.39 -55.97
N GLU A 84 43.00 -23.20 -57.12
CA GLU A 84 42.38 -23.11 -58.45
C GLU A 84 41.58 -24.38 -58.81
N PHE A 85 42.12 -25.56 -58.50
CA PHE A 85 41.37 -26.81 -58.66
C PHE A 85 40.12 -26.84 -57.77
N LEU A 86 40.23 -26.42 -56.50
CA LEU A 86 39.09 -26.41 -55.58
C LEU A 86 38.03 -25.38 -56.00
N GLU A 87 38.44 -24.21 -56.48
CA GLU A 87 37.57 -23.19 -57.08
C GLU A 87 36.84 -23.75 -58.30
N THR A 88 37.56 -24.40 -59.23
CA THR A 88 36.98 -25.05 -60.42
C THR A 88 36.02 -26.19 -60.06
N LEU A 89 36.33 -26.97 -59.03
CA LEU A 89 35.51 -28.09 -58.56
C LEU A 89 34.22 -27.59 -57.88
N PHE A 90 34.34 -26.64 -56.95
CA PHE A 90 33.23 -26.06 -56.19
C PHE A 90 32.52 -24.90 -56.91
N HIS A 91 32.88 -24.61 -58.17
CA HIS A 91 32.30 -23.56 -59.01
C HIS A 91 30.78 -23.41 -58.84
N ILE A 92 30.34 -22.18 -58.62
CA ILE A 92 28.93 -21.82 -58.47
C ILE A 92 28.44 -21.32 -59.83
N HIS A 93 27.54 -22.07 -60.46
CA HIS A 93 26.84 -21.59 -61.66
C HIS A 93 25.64 -20.73 -61.26
N GLU A 94 25.31 -19.72 -62.06
CA GLU A 94 24.10 -18.92 -61.83
C GLU A 94 22.83 -19.64 -62.32
N ARG A 95 21.66 -19.13 -61.90
CA ARG A 95 20.37 -19.82 -62.04
C ARG A 95 19.71 -19.55 -63.41
N GLY A 96 20.38 -19.98 -64.47
CA GLY A 96 19.90 -19.89 -65.85
C GLY A 96 20.90 -20.42 -66.88
N ASP A 97 22.19 -20.38 -66.54
CA ASP A 97 23.29 -20.76 -67.44
C ASP A 97 23.59 -22.27 -67.45
N HIS A 98 24.39 -22.67 -68.44
CA HIS A 98 24.88 -24.02 -68.59
C HIS A 98 26.07 -24.29 -67.64
N ASP A 99 25.86 -25.14 -66.62
CA ASP A 99 26.94 -25.62 -65.75
C ASP A 99 27.98 -26.40 -66.59
N PRO A 100 29.24 -25.94 -66.68
CA PRO A 100 30.28 -26.59 -67.50
C PRO A 100 30.78 -27.92 -66.90
N ARG A 101 30.36 -28.27 -65.68
CA ARG A 101 30.80 -29.48 -64.98
C ARG A 101 30.05 -30.72 -65.47
N LYS A 102 30.78 -31.83 -65.63
CA LYS A 102 30.20 -33.12 -66.00
C LYS A 102 29.33 -33.68 -64.86
N PRO A 103 28.28 -34.49 -65.15
CA PRO A 103 27.42 -35.08 -64.11
C PRO A 103 28.17 -35.86 -63.01
N THR A 104 29.33 -36.44 -63.32
CA THR A 104 30.21 -37.09 -62.35
C THR A 104 30.85 -36.10 -61.36
N HIS A 105 31.22 -34.90 -61.81
CA HIS A 105 31.79 -33.85 -60.97
C HIS A 105 30.69 -33.31 -60.05
N ILE A 106 29.53 -32.96 -60.63
CA ILE A 106 28.34 -32.48 -59.91
C ILE A 106 27.94 -33.51 -58.86
N GLY A 107 27.72 -34.78 -59.23
CA GLY A 107 27.33 -35.83 -58.29
C GLY A 107 28.34 -36.06 -57.15
N THR A 108 29.64 -35.91 -57.42
CA THR A 108 30.69 -36.01 -56.38
C THR A 108 30.63 -34.83 -55.41
N VAL A 109 30.52 -33.60 -55.92
CA VAL A 109 30.42 -32.38 -55.10
C VAL A 109 29.11 -32.36 -54.31
N THR A 110 27.98 -32.70 -54.94
CA THR A 110 26.68 -32.85 -54.26
C THR A 110 26.75 -33.89 -53.15
N SER A 111 27.36 -35.06 -53.38
CA SER A 111 27.48 -36.11 -52.36
C SER A 111 28.35 -35.70 -51.17
N PHE A 112 29.38 -34.89 -51.40
CA PHE A 112 30.22 -34.33 -50.34
C PHE A 112 29.49 -33.23 -49.55
N LEU A 113 28.86 -32.27 -50.25
CA LEU A 113 28.17 -31.13 -49.63
C LEU A 113 26.88 -31.53 -48.90
N ASN A 114 26.12 -32.51 -49.39
CA ASN A 114 24.90 -33.00 -48.74
C ASN A 114 25.18 -34.04 -47.63
N GLY A 115 26.44 -34.37 -47.36
CA GLY A 115 26.83 -35.30 -46.29
C GLY A 115 26.65 -36.80 -46.58
N SER A 116 26.23 -37.19 -47.79
CA SER A 116 26.10 -38.62 -48.16
C SER A 116 27.43 -39.33 -48.41
N SER A 117 28.51 -38.58 -48.63
CA SER A 117 29.88 -39.14 -48.75
C SER A 117 30.43 -39.67 -47.42
N THR A 118 31.41 -40.57 -47.49
CA THR A 118 32.03 -41.20 -46.29
C THR A 118 32.83 -40.26 -45.38
N ILE A 119 33.06 -39.00 -45.77
CA ILE A 119 33.76 -38.00 -44.96
C ILE A 119 33.00 -36.67 -45.10
N ALA A 120 32.23 -36.30 -44.08
CA ALA A 120 31.46 -35.05 -44.09
C ALA A 120 32.38 -33.81 -44.14
N MET A 121 31.90 -32.73 -44.76
CA MET A 121 32.57 -31.42 -44.84
C MET A 121 33.12 -30.95 -43.48
N ALA A 122 32.38 -31.13 -42.39
CA ALA A 122 32.80 -30.77 -41.04
C ALA A 122 34.14 -31.43 -40.61
N ALA A 123 34.42 -32.67 -41.04
CA ALA A 123 35.69 -33.32 -40.75
C ALA A 123 36.86 -32.67 -41.51
N ILE A 124 36.64 -32.25 -42.76
CA ILE A 124 37.64 -31.55 -43.57
C ILE A 124 37.89 -30.15 -43.01
N LEU A 125 36.85 -29.40 -42.66
CA LEU A 125 36.96 -28.10 -41.98
C LEU A 125 37.74 -28.22 -40.66
N MET A 126 37.46 -29.24 -39.85
CA MET A 126 38.19 -29.46 -38.59
C MET A 126 39.64 -29.89 -38.79
N LEU A 127 39.98 -30.59 -39.88
CA LEU A 127 41.37 -30.86 -40.26
C LEU A 127 42.10 -29.57 -40.64
N ILE A 128 41.54 -28.78 -41.57
CA ILE A 128 42.08 -27.48 -42.00
C ILE A 128 42.27 -26.57 -40.77
N TYR A 129 41.22 -26.40 -39.96
CA TYR A 129 41.22 -25.54 -38.79
C TYR A 129 42.29 -25.95 -37.77
N ARG A 130 42.41 -27.25 -37.45
CA ARG A 130 43.37 -27.73 -36.45
C ARG A 130 44.82 -27.75 -36.96
N HIS A 131 45.04 -27.81 -38.28
CA HIS A 131 46.36 -27.99 -38.87
C HIS A 131 47.39 -26.92 -38.43
N PRO A 132 48.66 -27.27 -38.12
CA PRO A 132 49.66 -26.29 -37.70
C PRO A 132 49.91 -25.17 -38.72
N GLN A 133 49.89 -25.49 -40.03
CA GLN A 133 50.11 -24.52 -41.10
C GLN A 133 48.93 -23.55 -41.31
N SER A 134 47.74 -23.83 -40.76
CA SER A 134 46.60 -22.90 -40.82
C SER A 134 46.77 -21.67 -39.91
N ARG A 135 47.73 -21.72 -38.98
CA ARG A 135 48.01 -20.65 -38.02
C ARG A 135 49.06 -19.69 -38.56
N PRO A 136 48.88 -18.36 -38.42
CA PRO A 136 49.98 -17.42 -38.56
C PRO A 136 51.07 -17.74 -37.53
N LYS A 137 52.33 -17.51 -37.92
CA LYS A 137 53.48 -17.49 -36.99
C LYS A 137 53.62 -16.08 -36.41
N THR A 138 54.26 -15.94 -35.25
CA THR A 138 54.42 -14.67 -34.49
C THR A 138 54.97 -13.50 -35.32
N LYS A 139 55.71 -13.77 -36.41
CA LYS A 139 56.19 -12.77 -37.37
C LYS A 139 55.14 -12.19 -38.35
N TYR A 140 53.85 -12.47 -38.14
CA TYR A 140 52.72 -11.96 -38.92
C TYR A 140 51.60 -11.44 -37.98
N PRO A 141 51.85 -10.39 -37.18
CA PRO A 141 50.88 -9.88 -36.20
C PRO A 141 49.56 -9.46 -36.87
N ASP A 142 49.65 -8.82 -38.05
CA ASP A 142 48.52 -8.40 -38.89
C ASP A 142 47.58 -9.54 -39.34
N GLN A 143 48.06 -10.79 -39.25
CA GLN A 143 47.32 -12.02 -39.56
C GLN A 143 46.86 -12.75 -38.28
N VAL A 144 47.49 -12.50 -37.14
CA VAL A 144 47.00 -12.93 -35.82
C VAL A 144 45.79 -12.08 -35.44
N GLU A 145 45.92 -10.76 -35.53
CA GLU A 145 44.88 -9.75 -35.25
C GLU A 145 43.70 -9.81 -36.24
N ALA A 146 43.92 -10.36 -37.44
CA ALA A 146 42.85 -10.63 -38.40
C ALA A 146 41.86 -11.72 -37.92
N ALA A 147 42.20 -12.52 -36.92
CA ALA A 147 41.30 -13.54 -36.37
C ALA A 147 40.03 -12.89 -35.79
N PHE A 148 38.86 -13.36 -36.25
CA PHE A 148 37.55 -12.83 -35.87
C PHE A 148 37.27 -11.39 -36.31
N SER A 149 38.12 -10.76 -37.14
CA SER A 149 37.88 -9.40 -37.63
C SER A 149 36.59 -9.33 -38.47
N PRO A 150 35.61 -8.46 -38.13
CA PRO A 150 34.40 -8.31 -38.93
C PRO A 150 34.66 -7.54 -40.24
N HIS A 151 35.63 -6.61 -40.27
CA HIS A 151 35.76 -5.62 -41.35
C HIS A 151 36.86 -5.93 -42.37
N LYS A 152 37.96 -6.61 -42.00
CA LYS A 152 39.06 -6.93 -42.94
C LYS A 152 38.57 -7.86 -44.07
N PRO A 153 38.79 -7.56 -45.37
CA PRO A 153 38.43 -8.47 -46.46
C PRO A 153 39.03 -9.86 -46.27
N LEU A 154 38.29 -10.93 -46.57
CA LEU A 154 38.74 -12.31 -46.31
C LEU A 154 39.91 -12.70 -47.21
N GLU A 155 39.96 -12.07 -48.38
CA GLU A 155 40.96 -12.13 -49.43
C GLU A 155 42.34 -11.63 -48.94
N GLU A 156 42.36 -10.75 -47.94
CA GLU A 156 43.59 -10.24 -47.31
C GLU A 156 44.10 -11.12 -46.15
N ILE A 157 43.30 -12.11 -45.72
CA ILE A 157 43.61 -12.98 -44.57
C ILE A 157 44.25 -14.28 -45.08
N ARG A 158 45.58 -14.23 -45.28
CA ARG A 158 46.42 -15.24 -45.93
C ARG A 158 46.44 -16.61 -45.23
N PHE A 159 46.09 -16.66 -43.95
CA PHE A 159 46.11 -17.89 -43.16
C PHE A 159 44.69 -18.44 -42.96
N ALA A 160 44.50 -19.73 -43.27
CA ALA A 160 43.17 -20.34 -43.29
C ALA A 160 42.44 -20.27 -41.93
N ARG A 161 43.13 -20.31 -40.78
CA ARG A 161 42.46 -20.21 -39.47
C ARG A 161 41.90 -18.82 -39.16
N PRO A 162 42.67 -17.72 -39.19
CA PRO A 162 42.10 -16.38 -38.98
C PRO A 162 41.05 -16.04 -40.05
N CYS A 163 41.21 -16.51 -41.30
CA CYS A 163 40.20 -16.34 -42.36
C CYS A 163 38.88 -17.06 -42.01
N LEU A 164 38.94 -18.33 -41.60
CA LEU A 164 37.76 -19.08 -41.12
C LEU A 164 37.12 -18.46 -39.87
N ASN A 165 37.92 -17.92 -38.94
CA ASN A 165 37.41 -17.19 -37.78
C ASN A 165 36.67 -15.91 -38.19
N ALA A 166 37.23 -15.10 -39.09
CA ALA A 166 36.62 -13.86 -39.57
C ALA A 166 35.33 -14.13 -40.39
N TRP A 167 35.35 -15.15 -41.26
CA TRP A 167 34.17 -15.63 -41.98
C TRP A 167 33.06 -16.07 -41.01
N ALA A 168 33.40 -16.85 -39.97
CA ALA A 168 32.45 -17.26 -38.95
C ALA A 168 31.88 -16.06 -38.16
N THR A 169 32.69 -15.06 -37.81
CA THR A 169 32.21 -13.82 -37.17
C THR A 169 31.15 -13.13 -38.03
N ARG A 170 31.36 -13.00 -39.34
CA ARG A 170 30.41 -12.37 -40.26
C ARG A 170 29.09 -13.13 -40.32
N VAL A 171 29.14 -14.43 -40.61
CA VAL A 171 27.95 -15.30 -40.71
C VAL A 171 27.13 -15.28 -39.42
N VAL A 172 27.79 -15.26 -38.25
CA VAL A 172 27.11 -15.12 -36.95
C VAL A 172 26.54 -13.70 -36.76
N GLY A 173 27.29 -12.65 -37.07
CA GLY A 173 26.86 -11.26 -36.93
C GLY A 173 25.64 -10.90 -37.78
N ASP A 174 25.64 -11.28 -39.06
CA ASP A 174 24.52 -11.06 -39.99
C ASP A 174 23.25 -11.81 -39.53
N GLU A 175 23.42 -13.03 -39.04
CA GLU A 175 22.33 -13.87 -38.54
C GLU A 175 21.74 -13.32 -37.22
N ILE A 176 22.56 -12.78 -36.31
CA ILE A 176 22.08 -12.03 -35.12
C ILE A 176 21.29 -10.79 -35.57
N TYR A 177 21.86 -9.97 -36.46
CA TYR A 177 21.23 -8.73 -36.94
C TYR A 177 19.84 -9.00 -37.53
N ARG A 178 19.72 -10.08 -38.31
CA ARG A 178 18.47 -10.57 -38.91
C ARG A 178 17.48 -11.10 -37.87
N ARG A 179 17.93 -11.85 -36.87
CA ARG A 179 17.08 -12.47 -35.84
C ARG A 179 16.55 -11.49 -34.80
N ILE A 180 17.40 -10.60 -34.25
CA ILE A 180 16.89 -9.48 -33.44
C ILE A 180 15.93 -8.61 -34.28
N GLY A 181 16.24 -8.43 -35.56
CA GLY A 181 15.35 -7.77 -36.54
C GLY A 181 14.08 -8.55 -36.93
N LYS A 182 13.89 -9.78 -36.42
CA LYS A 182 12.62 -10.52 -36.42
C LYS A 182 11.87 -10.30 -35.10
N LEU A 183 12.56 -10.44 -33.96
CA LEU A 183 11.98 -10.24 -32.61
C LEU A 183 11.41 -8.82 -32.42
N ALA A 184 12.04 -7.81 -33.02
CA ALA A 184 11.55 -6.42 -32.98
C ALA A 184 10.41 -6.09 -33.97
N ARG A 185 9.77 -7.08 -34.60
CA ARG A 185 8.60 -6.89 -35.47
C ARG A 185 7.30 -7.07 -34.68
N LYS A 186 6.20 -6.50 -35.18
CA LYS A 186 4.88 -6.81 -34.62
C LYS A 186 4.59 -8.28 -34.87
N ASP A 187 4.25 -8.98 -33.80
CA ASP A 187 3.70 -10.34 -33.85
C ASP A 187 2.33 -10.32 -34.53
N ASP A 188 1.92 -11.44 -35.12
CA ASP A 188 0.57 -11.62 -35.65
C ASP A 188 -0.40 -12.13 -34.57
N ASP A 189 0.10 -12.69 -33.45
CA ASP A 189 -0.71 -12.95 -32.25
C ASP A 189 -1.30 -11.64 -31.69
N PRO A 190 -2.64 -11.53 -31.48
CA PRO A 190 -3.26 -10.37 -30.85
C PRO A 190 -2.92 -10.21 -29.36
N ASN A 191 -2.51 -11.28 -28.66
CA ASN A 191 -2.20 -11.24 -27.22
C ASN A 191 -0.76 -10.75 -26.94
N SER A 192 0.16 -10.93 -27.90
CA SER A 192 1.58 -10.57 -27.81
C SER A 192 1.82 -9.18 -27.23
N ARG A 193 2.62 -9.13 -26.16
CA ARG A 193 2.87 -7.91 -25.36
C ARG A 193 3.91 -6.99 -25.99
N THR A 194 4.82 -7.53 -26.81
CA THR A 194 5.96 -6.80 -27.36
C THR A 194 5.55 -5.46 -28.02
N HIS A 195 4.41 -5.43 -28.74
CA HIS A 195 3.94 -4.25 -29.49
C HIS A 195 2.74 -3.50 -28.89
N ILE A 196 2.57 -3.56 -27.57
CA ILE A 196 1.60 -2.72 -26.85
C ILE A 196 1.92 -1.22 -27.03
N ARG A 197 0.88 -0.40 -27.17
CA ARG A 197 1.01 1.06 -27.28
C ARG A 197 0.65 1.80 -26.00
N ALA A 198 1.33 2.93 -25.80
CA ALA A 198 0.97 3.90 -24.78
C ALA A 198 -0.31 4.72 -25.10
N THR A 199 -0.84 4.73 -26.34
CA THR A 199 -2.09 5.44 -26.68
C THR A 199 -2.61 5.08 -28.09
N THR A 200 -3.91 5.22 -28.33
CA THR A 200 -4.59 5.08 -29.64
C THR A 200 -4.43 6.30 -30.57
N ASN A 201 -3.95 7.45 -30.06
CA ASN A 201 -3.88 8.75 -30.75
C ASN A 201 -2.84 8.87 -31.90
N GLY A 202 -2.67 7.81 -32.71
CA GLY A 202 -1.77 7.76 -33.85
C GLY A 202 -2.46 7.34 -35.16
N ARG A 203 -1.68 7.15 -36.23
CA ARG A 203 -2.17 6.82 -37.59
C ARG A 203 -2.82 5.42 -37.74
N LYS A 204 -3.02 4.68 -36.65
CA LYS A 204 -3.79 3.43 -36.58
C LYS A 204 -4.57 3.46 -35.26
N LYS A 205 -5.90 3.34 -35.34
CA LYS A 205 -6.80 3.36 -34.17
C LYS A 205 -6.87 2.00 -33.48
N ASP A 206 -6.82 0.93 -34.26
CA ASP A 206 -7.11 -0.45 -33.86
C ASP A 206 -5.86 -1.15 -33.31
N ALA A 207 -5.14 -0.49 -32.41
CA ALA A 207 -3.90 -0.98 -31.82
C ALA A 207 -4.08 -1.21 -30.31
N ARG A 208 -3.67 -2.39 -29.82
CA ARG A 208 -3.69 -2.75 -28.40
C ARG A 208 -2.95 -1.70 -27.57
N VAL A 209 -3.63 -1.15 -26.57
CA VAL A 209 -3.08 -0.17 -25.62
C VAL A 209 -2.80 -0.85 -24.29
N MET A 210 -1.83 -0.31 -23.56
CA MET A 210 -1.43 -0.77 -22.23
C MET A 210 -2.63 -0.82 -21.27
N THR A 211 -2.73 -1.91 -20.53
CA THR A 211 -3.61 -2.06 -19.36
C THR A 211 -2.77 -2.24 -18.09
N TRP A 212 -3.40 -2.27 -16.92
CA TRP A 212 -2.68 -2.64 -15.68
C TRP A 212 -2.33 -4.14 -15.63
N GLU A 213 -3.16 -5.01 -16.23
CA GLU A 213 -2.83 -6.44 -16.43
C GLU A 213 -1.56 -6.61 -17.26
N ASP A 214 -1.33 -5.74 -18.26
CA ASP A 214 -0.08 -5.71 -19.03
C ASP A 214 1.16 -5.24 -18.24
N THR A 215 1.03 -4.83 -16.98
CA THR A 215 2.19 -4.57 -16.09
C THR A 215 2.64 -5.81 -15.32
N GLU A 216 1.81 -6.86 -15.21
CA GLU A 216 2.11 -8.08 -14.45
C GLU A 216 2.96 -9.05 -15.31
N PHE A 217 4.17 -9.42 -14.88
CA PHE A 217 5.01 -10.41 -15.57
C PHE A 217 5.93 -11.14 -14.59
N THR A 218 6.59 -12.20 -15.05
CA THR A 218 7.74 -12.79 -14.35
C THR A 218 8.95 -12.80 -15.28
N ILE A 219 10.15 -12.60 -14.73
CA ILE A 219 11.39 -12.67 -15.50
C ILE A 219 11.57 -14.06 -16.14
N GLN A 220 11.15 -15.13 -15.45
CA GLN A 220 11.16 -16.49 -16.01
C GLN A 220 10.24 -16.61 -17.25
N GLY A 221 9.01 -16.07 -17.21
CA GLY A 221 8.11 -16.09 -18.36
C GLY A 221 8.66 -15.36 -19.59
N LEU A 222 9.28 -14.19 -19.37
CA LEU A 222 9.97 -13.45 -20.44
C LEU A 222 11.22 -14.18 -20.96
N ALA A 223 11.95 -14.89 -20.08
CA ALA A 223 13.10 -15.70 -20.45
C ALA A 223 12.71 -16.91 -21.30
N ASP A 224 11.57 -17.52 -21.03
CA ASP A 224 11.03 -18.63 -21.83
C ASP A 224 10.48 -18.13 -23.17
N GLN A 225 9.68 -17.04 -23.18
CA GLN A 225 9.21 -16.35 -24.39
C GLN A 225 10.36 -16.04 -25.37
N TYR A 226 11.45 -15.42 -24.89
CA TYR A 226 12.59 -15.09 -25.76
C TYR A 226 13.40 -16.32 -26.20
N ARG A 227 13.48 -17.38 -25.38
CA ARG A 227 14.15 -18.64 -25.74
C ARG A 227 13.41 -19.40 -26.82
N GLU A 228 12.08 -19.47 -26.74
CA GLU A 228 11.24 -20.10 -27.76
C GLU A 228 11.21 -19.28 -29.06
N ALA A 229 11.15 -17.95 -28.97
CA ALA A 229 11.09 -17.07 -30.13
C ALA A 229 12.38 -17.10 -30.99
N ASP A 230 13.57 -17.19 -30.37
CA ASP A 230 14.83 -17.48 -31.06
C ASP A 230 15.93 -18.09 -30.15
N THR A 231 16.08 -19.42 -30.23
CA THR A 231 17.06 -20.21 -29.46
C THR A 231 18.53 -19.86 -29.75
N PHE A 232 18.86 -19.36 -30.95
CA PHE A 232 20.23 -19.00 -31.32
C PHE A 232 20.63 -17.66 -30.69
N VAL A 233 19.73 -16.69 -30.72
CA VAL A 233 19.87 -15.42 -29.99
C VAL A 233 19.98 -15.66 -28.49
N TRP A 234 19.13 -16.53 -27.92
CA TRP A 234 19.21 -16.88 -26.50
C TRP A 234 20.55 -17.52 -26.12
N TYR A 235 21.02 -18.52 -26.87
CA TYR A 235 22.31 -19.16 -26.62
C TYR A 235 23.49 -18.16 -26.68
N LEU A 236 23.43 -17.18 -27.57
CA LEU A 236 24.47 -16.17 -27.69
C LEU A 236 24.47 -15.17 -26.52
N THR A 237 23.30 -14.73 -26.04
CA THR A 237 23.25 -13.88 -24.84
C THR A 237 23.65 -14.63 -23.58
N GLU A 238 23.32 -15.92 -23.46
CA GLU A 238 23.82 -16.80 -22.40
C GLU A 238 25.36 -16.82 -22.39
N CYS A 239 25.99 -16.96 -23.57
CA CYS A 239 27.44 -16.94 -23.69
C CYS A 239 28.12 -15.62 -23.27
N PHE A 240 27.39 -14.51 -23.15
CA PHE A 240 27.92 -13.23 -22.68
C PHE A 240 27.78 -13.01 -21.17
N CYS A 241 26.83 -13.65 -20.49
CA CYS A 241 26.51 -13.35 -19.08
C CYS A 241 26.44 -14.56 -18.13
N ALA A 242 26.34 -15.79 -18.64
CA ALA A 242 26.22 -16.99 -17.82
C ALA A 242 27.60 -17.50 -17.38
N PRO A 243 27.93 -17.48 -16.07
CA PRO A 243 29.17 -18.06 -15.58
C PRO A 243 29.13 -19.58 -15.74
N ARG A 244 30.27 -20.18 -16.11
CA ARG A 244 30.39 -21.64 -16.30
C ARG A 244 31.42 -22.25 -15.36
N VAL A 245 31.05 -23.34 -14.69
CA VAL A 245 31.90 -24.13 -13.80
C VAL A 245 32.04 -25.53 -14.38
N LYS A 246 33.27 -26.01 -14.59
CA LYS A 246 33.58 -27.28 -15.29
C LYS A 246 33.00 -27.41 -16.71
N GLY A 247 32.43 -26.34 -17.27
CA GLY A 247 31.74 -26.30 -18.56
C GLY A 247 30.22 -26.17 -18.46
N GLU A 248 29.64 -26.45 -17.29
CA GLU A 248 28.20 -26.35 -17.01
C GLU A 248 27.83 -24.91 -16.59
N VAL A 249 26.62 -24.48 -16.95
CA VAL A 249 26.09 -23.13 -16.69
C VAL A 249 25.57 -23.01 -15.26
N VAL A 250 25.92 -21.91 -14.58
CA VAL A 250 25.52 -21.66 -13.18
C VAL A 250 24.62 -20.42 -13.08
N VAL A 251 23.48 -20.55 -12.39
CA VAL A 251 22.63 -19.42 -11.98
C VAL A 251 23.15 -18.84 -10.67
N ARG A 252 23.28 -17.50 -10.58
CA ARG A 252 23.74 -16.79 -9.37
C ARG A 252 22.59 -16.07 -8.67
N LYS A 253 22.46 -16.21 -7.34
CA LYS A 253 21.41 -15.58 -6.51
C LYS A 253 21.30 -14.06 -6.70
N ARG A 254 22.41 -13.30 -6.54
CA ARG A 254 22.38 -11.81 -6.64
C ARG A 254 22.29 -11.27 -8.08
N ARG A 255 22.58 -12.07 -9.11
CA ARG A 255 22.62 -11.66 -10.53
C ARG A 255 22.33 -12.88 -11.45
N PRO A 256 21.08 -13.38 -11.51
CA PRO A 256 20.73 -14.54 -12.32
C PRO A 256 20.87 -14.21 -13.82
N HIS A 257 21.59 -15.06 -14.56
CA HIS A 257 21.86 -14.78 -15.97
C HIS A 257 20.61 -14.71 -16.87
N PRO A 258 19.49 -15.45 -16.63
CA PRO A 258 18.27 -15.29 -17.43
C PRO A 258 17.67 -13.88 -17.32
N ALA A 259 17.72 -13.25 -16.15
CA ALA A 259 17.29 -11.86 -15.95
C ALA A 259 18.14 -10.87 -16.76
N ILE A 260 19.46 -11.09 -16.80
CA ILE A 260 20.39 -10.30 -17.61
C ILE A 260 20.10 -10.49 -19.10
N GLN A 261 19.80 -11.71 -19.54
CA GLN A 261 19.41 -11.99 -20.93
C GLN A 261 18.10 -11.30 -21.29
N VAL A 262 17.07 -11.36 -20.44
CA VAL A 262 15.78 -10.67 -20.66
C VAL A 262 15.97 -9.15 -20.77
N ALA A 263 16.72 -8.54 -19.84
CA ALA A 263 17.00 -7.10 -19.86
C ALA A 263 17.80 -6.67 -21.11
N ALA A 264 18.84 -7.43 -21.47
CA ALA A 264 19.65 -7.15 -22.66
C ALA A 264 18.86 -7.33 -23.96
N LEU A 265 18.10 -8.42 -24.09
CA LEU A 265 17.28 -8.70 -25.26
C LEU A 265 16.16 -7.66 -25.42
N SER A 266 15.50 -7.24 -24.34
CA SER A 266 14.47 -6.20 -24.41
C SER A 266 15.06 -4.84 -24.84
N SER A 267 16.23 -4.45 -24.32
CA SER A 267 16.93 -3.23 -24.79
C SER A 267 17.35 -3.34 -26.26
N PHE A 268 17.89 -4.49 -26.70
CA PHE A 268 18.21 -4.72 -28.11
C PHE A 268 16.97 -4.66 -29.01
N ILE A 269 15.86 -5.28 -28.61
CA ILE A 269 14.56 -5.24 -29.31
C ILE A 269 14.04 -3.80 -29.42
N LEU A 270 14.04 -3.05 -28.31
CA LEU A 270 13.60 -1.65 -28.26
C LEU A 270 14.48 -0.73 -29.13
N SER A 271 15.81 -0.93 -29.12
CA SER A 271 16.74 -0.15 -29.96
C SER A 271 16.52 -0.38 -31.47
N ARG A 272 15.99 -1.55 -31.84
CA ARG A 272 15.67 -1.93 -33.22
C ARG A 272 14.26 -1.50 -33.64
N ASN A 273 13.34 -1.34 -32.69
CA ASN A 273 12.02 -0.79 -32.91
C ASN A 273 11.46 -0.16 -31.61
N SER A 274 11.31 1.17 -31.58
CA SER A 274 10.82 1.89 -30.39
C SER A 274 9.35 1.65 -30.04
N TYR A 275 8.61 0.92 -30.87
CA TYR A 275 7.27 0.40 -30.57
C TYR A 275 7.28 -1.01 -29.95
N ALA A 276 8.43 -1.68 -29.90
CA ALA A 276 8.61 -2.99 -29.29
C ALA A 276 8.97 -2.85 -27.80
N SER A 277 8.08 -2.25 -27.01
CA SER A 277 8.38 -1.79 -25.63
C SER A 277 7.55 -2.47 -24.53
N GLY A 278 6.51 -3.22 -24.87
CA GLY A 278 5.54 -3.73 -23.87
C GLY A 278 6.04 -4.86 -22.97
N ASP A 279 7.06 -5.61 -23.38
CA ASP A 279 7.57 -6.76 -22.62
C ASP A 279 8.23 -6.37 -21.28
N LEU A 280 8.91 -5.22 -21.22
CA LEU A 280 9.67 -4.79 -20.03
C LEU A 280 9.86 -3.28 -19.93
N ALA A 281 10.27 -2.62 -21.02
CA ALA A 281 10.65 -1.20 -21.00
C ALA A 281 9.48 -0.24 -20.69
N LEU A 282 8.25 -0.59 -21.08
CA LEU A 282 7.05 0.17 -20.70
C LEU A 282 6.61 -0.11 -19.25
N PRO A 283 6.48 -1.37 -18.77
CA PRO A 283 6.31 -1.68 -17.35
C PRO A 283 7.33 -0.99 -16.43
N LEU A 284 8.64 -1.12 -16.69
CA LEU A 284 9.69 -0.47 -15.89
C LEU A 284 9.63 1.07 -15.97
N GLY A 285 9.17 1.62 -17.10
CA GLY A 285 8.93 3.05 -17.26
C GLY A 285 7.74 3.58 -16.44
N ILE A 286 6.74 2.72 -16.15
CA ILE A 286 5.63 3.02 -15.23
C ILE A 286 6.07 2.82 -13.77
N TRP A 287 6.84 1.77 -13.48
CA TRP A 287 7.41 1.51 -12.16
C TRP A 287 8.33 2.66 -11.69
N GLN A 288 9.25 3.15 -12.53
CA GLN A 288 10.05 4.35 -12.20
C GLN A 288 9.21 5.63 -12.03
N PHE A 289 7.97 5.67 -12.51
CA PHE A 289 7.03 6.75 -12.23
C PHE A 289 6.34 6.56 -10.87
N ALA A 290 5.89 5.34 -10.55
CA ALA A 290 5.31 4.96 -9.25
C ALA A 290 6.31 5.07 -8.08
N CYS A 291 7.58 4.76 -8.32
CA CYS A 291 8.70 5.00 -7.41
C CYS A 291 9.17 6.46 -7.38
N GLN A 292 8.47 7.37 -8.07
CA GLN A 292 8.73 8.81 -8.15
C GLN A 292 10.20 9.15 -8.49
N SER A 293 10.87 8.31 -9.29
CA SER A 293 12.29 8.43 -9.61
C SER A 293 12.59 9.74 -10.36
N HIS A 294 13.73 10.36 -10.02
CA HIS A 294 14.11 11.66 -10.58
C HIS A 294 14.14 11.64 -12.12
N VAL A 295 13.80 12.77 -12.74
CA VAL A 295 13.64 12.86 -14.21
C VAL A 295 14.92 12.47 -14.95
N ASP A 296 16.08 12.78 -14.39
CA ASP A 296 17.37 12.44 -15.01
C ASP A 296 17.71 10.95 -14.94
N VAL A 297 17.32 10.25 -13.87
CA VAL A 297 17.42 8.78 -13.79
C VAL A 297 16.61 8.17 -14.93
N LYS A 298 15.34 8.58 -15.09
CA LYS A 298 14.48 8.13 -16.20
C LYS A 298 15.08 8.46 -17.57
N ARG A 299 15.69 9.64 -17.74
CA ARG A 299 16.36 10.05 -19.00
C ARG A 299 17.58 9.17 -19.31
N VAL A 300 18.40 8.82 -18.32
CA VAL A 300 19.57 7.94 -18.48
C VAL A 300 19.13 6.51 -18.81
N TYR A 301 18.23 5.91 -18.02
CA TYR A 301 17.74 4.55 -18.29
C TYR A 301 16.98 4.44 -19.62
N CYS A 302 16.32 5.52 -20.09
CA CYS A 302 15.73 5.57 -21.42
C CYS A 302 16.80 5.58 -22.54
N ARG A 303 17.96 6.20 -22.33
CA ARG A 303 19.10 6.14 -23.26
C ARG A 303 19.79 4.77 -23.28
N LEU A 304 19.75 4.03 -22.17
CA LEU A 304 20.22 2.64 -22.08
C LEU A 304 19.23 1.61 -22.68
N GLY A 305 18.06 2.05 -23.13
CA GLY A 305 17.00 1.18 -23.66
C GLY A 305 16.29 0.34 -22.57
N SER A 306 16.52 0.62 -21.29
CA SER A 306 15.90 -0.11 -20.17
C SER A 306 14.46 0.32 -19.89
N VAL A 307 14.11 1.57 -20.21
CA VAL A 307 12.75 2.12 -20.03
C VAL A 307 12.31 2.98 -21.22
N VAL A 308 11.00 3.15 -21.38
CA VAL A 308 10.44 4.17 -22.29
C VAL A 308 10.68 5.59 -21.77
N SER A 309 10.47 6.60 -22.61
CA SER A 309 10.50 7.99 -22.14
C SER A 309 9.38 8.27 -21.12
N ASP A 310 9.64 9.14 -20.15
CA ASP A 310 8.64 9.62 -19.18
C ASP A 310 7.41 10.29 -19.87
N SER A 311 7.60 10.85 -21.07
CA SER A 311 6.51 11.35 -21.95
C SER A 311 5.70 10.26 -22.65
N THR A 312 6.19 9.02 -22.69
CA THR A 312 5.50 7.81 -23.13
C THR A 312 4.77 7.17 -21.95
N THR A 313 5.43 7.06 -20.79
CA THR A 313 4.80 6.63 -19.52
C THR A 313 3.52 7.41 -19.23
N ARG A 314 3.58 8.75 -19.23
CA ARG A 314 2.38 9.60 -19.00
C ARG A 314 1.26 9.38 -20.02
N LYS A 315 1.56 8.97 -21.26
CA LYS A 315 0.54 8.67 -22.27
C LYS A 315 -0.13 7.33 -21.98
N ALA A 316 0.64 6.32 -21.57
CA ALA A 316 0.12 5.03 -21.14
C ALA A 316 -0.82 5.23 -19.95
N LEU A 317 -0.33 5.88 -18.88
CA LEU A 317 -1.13 6.21 -17.69
C LEU A 317 -2.42 6.95 -18.03
N ASN A 318 -2.37 8.01 -18.85
CA ASN A 318 -3.59 8.72 -19.26
C ASN A 318 -4.57 7.86 -20.09
N SER A 319 -4.07 6.87 -20.83
CA SER A 319 -4.91 5.95 -21.62
C SER A 319 -5.47 4.81 -20.76
N MET A 320 -4.74 4.40 -19.72
CA MET A 320 -5.15 3.43 -18.70
C MET A 320 -6.23 4.05 -17.81
N SER A 321 -6.01 5.27 -17.28
CA SER A 321 -7.04 6.07 -16.59
C SER A 321 -8.33 6.18 -17.42
N ALA A 322 -8.20 6.41 -18.73
CA ALA A 322 -9.35 6.56 -19.61
C ALA A 322 -10.11 5.23 -19.83
N ALA A 323 -9.40 4.11 -19.90
CA ALA A 323 -10.01 2.78 -20.01
C ALA A 323 -10.70 2.37 -18.71
N ASP A 324 -10.03 2.51 -17.56
CA ASP A 324 -10.58 2.15 -16.25
C ASP A 324 -11.82 3.00 -15.90
N MET A 325 -11.78 4.30 -16.20
CA MET A 325 -12.94 5.19 -16.03
C MET A 325 -14.10 4.88 -17.00
N GLU A 326 -13.83 4.35 -18.20
CA GLU A 326 -14.90 3.94 -19.12
C GLU A 326 -15.51 2.59 -18.70
N ASN A 327 -14.68 1.65 -18.21
CA ASN A 327 -15.13 0.41 -17.58
C ASN A 327 -16.03 0.69 -16.38
N LEU A 328 -15.70 1.69 -15.56
CA LEU A 328 -16.53 2.16 -14.45
C LEU A 328 -17.89 2.69 -14.93
N ARG A 329 -17.91 3.56 -15.94
CA ARG A 329 -19.15 4.10 -16.54
C ARG A 329 -20.03 3.02 -17.13
N GLU A 330 -19.46 2.05 -17.83
CA GLU A 330 -20.21 0.94 -18.43
C GLU A 330 -20.86 0.07 -17.35
N LYS A 331 -20.17 -0.21 -16.23
CA LYS A 331 -20.77 -0.89 -15.07
C LYS A 331 -21.91 -0.09 -14.45
N VAL A 332 -21.73 1.21 -14.25
CA VAL A 332 -22.77 2.12 -13.74
C VAL A 332 -23.99 2.13 -14.68
N ARG A 333 -23.78 2.29 -15.99
CA ARG A 333 -24.83 2.25 -17.01
C ARG A 333 -25.62 0.93 -16.99
N LEU A 334 -24.92 -0.21 -17.00
CA LEU A 334 -25.53 -1.55 -17.01
C LEU A 334 -26.30 -1.90 -15.72
N ALA A 335 -26.01 -1.23 -14.60
CA ALA A 335 -26.80 -1.34 -13.38
C ALA A 335 -27.98 -0.36 -13.37
N THR A 336 -27.76 0.90 -13.76
CA THR A 336 -28.82 1.90 -13.92
C THR A 336 -29.93 1.41 -14.87
N GLU A 337 -29.58 0.72 -15.95
CA GLU A 337 -30.55 0.12 -16.89
C GLU A 337 -31.42 -1.00 -16.31
N LYS A 338 -31.06 -1.52 -15.12
CA LYS A 338 -31.87 -2.49 -14.35
C LYS A 338 -32.59 -1.84 -13.15
N GLY A 339 -32.33 -0.57 -12.86
CA GLY A 339 -32.73 0.09 -11.61
C GLY A 339 -31.84 -0.28 -10.40
N GLU A 340 -30.62 -0.78 -10.65
CA GLU A 340 -29.66 -1.22 -9.63
C GLU A 340 -28.53 -0.19 -9.45
N SER A 341 -27.89 -0.19 -8.27
CA SER A 341 -26.69 0.59 -7.99
C SER A 341 -25.48 -0.34 -7.96
N ALA A 342 -24.40 -0.01 -8.69
CA ALA A 342 -23.21 -0.87 -8.81
C ALA A 342 -22.02 -0.42 -7.94
N VAL A 343 -21.98 0.85 -7.56
CA VAL A 343 -20.82 1.46 -6.89
C VAL A 343 -21.23 2.41 -5.78
N GLY A 344 -20.44 2.42 -4.71
CA GLY A 344 -20.44 3.46 -3.69
C GLY A 344 -19.20 4.33 -3.82
N LYS A 345 -19.11 5.39 -3.02
CA LYS A 345 -17.93 6.26 -2.97
C LYS A 345 -17.52 6.58 -1.54
N VAL A 346 -16.22 6.53 -1.27
CA VAL A 346 -15.60 7.22 -0.12
C VAL A 346 -14.94 8.50 -0.64
N LEU A 347 -15.06 9.59 0.10
CA LEU A 347 -14.42 10.88 -0.19
C LEU A 347 -13.74 11.43 1.05
N ASP A 348 -12.75 12.28 0.83
CA ASP A 348 -12.00 12.96 1.87
C ASP A 348 -11.29 14.22 1.36
N ASN A 349 -11.05 15.14 2.28
CA ASN A 349 -10.43 16.44 2.09
C ASN A 349 -8.90 16.31 1.95
N ILE A 350 -8.36 16.69 0.79
CA ILE A 350 -6.91 16.70 0.55
C ILE A 350 -6.34 18.09 0.73
N GLN A 351 -5.30 18.20 1.55
CA GLN A 351 -4.68 19.48 1.87
C GLN A 351 -3.16 19.44 1.69
N HIS A 352 -2.60 20.54 1.22
CA HIS A 352 -1.15 20.73 1.14
C HIS A 352 -0.79 22.19 1.42
N TYR A 353 0.02 22.40 2.46
CA TYR A 353 0.62 23.69 2.75
C TYR A 353 1.87 23.89 1.88
N GLU A 354 1.79 24.77 0.88
CA GLU A 354 2.92 25.14 0.02
C GLU A 354 3.87 26.06 0.78
N VAL A 355 4.97 25.49 1.29
CA VAL A 355 6.01 26.22 2.02
C VAL A 355 6.84 27.05 1.05
N VAL A 356 6.84 28.37 1.25
CA VAL A 356 7.65 29.30 0.46
C VAL A 356 9.03 29.45 1.12
N HIS A 357 10.08 28.90 0.50
CA HIS A 357 11.46 29.03 0.98
C HIS A 357 12.08 30.43 0.79
N GLU A 358 11.54 31.24 -0.13
CA GLU A 358 11.95 32.64 -0.39
C GLU A 358 10.73 33.56 -0.30
N PRO A 359 10.36 34.02 0.91
CA PRO A 359 9.15 34.83 1.13
C PRO A 359 9.25 36.22 0.49
N GLY A 360 8.11 36.76 0.08
CA GLY A 360 8.02 38.12 -0.47
C GLY A 360 6.60 38.53 -0.85
N LEU A 361 6.42 39.78 -1.30
CA LEU A 361 5.12 40.45 -1.54
C LEU A 361 4.15 39.77 -2.54
N GLY A 362 4.56 38.67 -3.18
CA GLY A 362 3.70 37.83 -4.03
C GLY A 362 3.99 36.33 -3.87
N ARG A 363 4.60 35.96 -2.74
CA ARG A 363 4.95 34.59 -2.36
C ARG A 363 4.75 34.45 -0.84
N GLU A 364 3.50 34.19 -0.46
CA GLU A 364 3.11 33.84 0.90
C GLU A 364 2.85 32.32 0.93
N PRO A 365 3.09 31.62 2.06
CA PRO A 365 2.69 30.22 2.21
C PRO A 365 1.18 30.05 2.05
N GLN A 366 0.74 29.04 1.29
CA GLN A 366 -0.69 28.83 0.98
C GLN A 366 -1.15 27.41 1.28
N LEU A 367 -2.25 27.29 2.02
CA LEU A 367 -2.96 26.03 2.21
C LEU A 367 -3.84 25.74 1.00
N LYS A 368 -3.37 24.84 0.14
CA LYS A 368 -4.17 24.27 -0.95
C LYS A 368 -5.15 23.27 -0.38
N CYS A 369 -6.41 23.40 -0.74
CA CYS A 369 -7.46 22.45 -0.38
C CYS A 369 -8.04 21.84 -1.65
N GLY A 370 -8.52 20.62 -1.53
CA GLY A 370 -9.27 19.93 -2.57
C GLY A 370 -10.02 18.75 -1.99
N THR A 371 -10.69 18.01 -2.86
CA THR A 371 -11.35 16.75 -2.50
C THR A 371 -10.79 15.60 -3.32
N ALA A 372 -10.49 14.49 -2.66
CA ALA A 372 -10.25 13.19 -3.28
C ALA A 372 -11.47 12.27 -3.08
N CYS A 373 -11.60 11.28 -3.95
CA CYS A 373 -12.73 10.35 -3.91
C CYS A 373 -12.34 9.03 -4.57
N THR A 374 -12.80 7.91 -4.00
CA THR A 374 -12.61 6.56 -4.52
C THR A 374 -13.96 5.89 -4.67
N ALA A 375 -14.30 5.50 -5.90
CA ALA A 375 -15.43 4.62 -6.16
C ALA A 375 -15.06 3.18 -5.77
N PHE A 376 -16.01 2.44 -5.18
CA PHE A 376 -15.85 1.02 -4.86
C PHE A 376 -17.01 0.23 -5.43
N GLU A 377 -16.73 -0.92 -6.05
CA GLU A 377 -17.78 -1.80 -6.57
C GLU A 377 -18.47 -2.52 -5.40
N TYR A 378 -19.80 -2.60 -5.42
CA TYR A 378 -20.53 -3.37 -4.41
C TYR A 378 -20.45 -4.87 -4.68
N ASP A 379 -20.28 -5.64 -3.61
CA ASP A 379 -20.44 -7.09 -3.60
C ASP A 379 -21.77 -7.49 -2.93
N ASP A 380 -22.26 -8.70 -3.19
CA ASP A 380 -23.45 -9.31 -2.55
C ASP A 380 -24.75 -8.46 -2.57
N VAL A 381 -24.88 -7.57 -3.56
CA VAL A 381 -26.08 -6.72 -3.72
C VAL A 381 -27.31 -7.58 -3.95
N GLN A 382 -28.32 -7.42 -3.08
CA GLN A 382 -29.63 -8.05 -3.29
C GLN A 382 -30.52 -7.20 -4.21
N PRO A 383 -31.37 -7.80 -5.07
CA PRO A 383 -32.30 -7.06 -5.91
C PRO A 383 -33.18 -6.10 -5.10
N GLY A 384 -33.26 -4.84 -5.53
CA GLY A 384 -34.01 -3.79 -4.82
C GLY A 384 -33.33 -3.24 -3.56
N ALA A 385 -32.10 -3.63 -3.22
CA ALA A 385 -31.37 -3.07 -2.07
C ALA A 385 -31.25 -1.53 -2.14
N PHE A 386 -30.99 -0.97 -3.32
CA PHE A 386 -30.80 0.47 -3.53
C PHE A 386 -32.04 1.20 -4.09
N ASP A 387 -33.26 0.73 -3.79
CA ASP A 387 -34.49 1.47 -4.15
C ASP A 387 -34.69 2.71 -3.26
N ALA A 388 -34.64 3.90 -3.87
CA ALA A 388 -34.84 5.14 -3.16
C ALA A 388 -36.30 5.34 -2.71
N SER A 389 -37.29 4.74 -3.38
CA SER A 389 -38.69 4.86 -3.00
C SER A 389 -39.02 4.14 -1.69
N ASP A 390 -38.52 2.91 -1.46
CA ASP A 390 -38.70 2.22 -0.18
C ASP A 390 -37.97 2.94 0.98
N HIS A 391 -36.73 3.42 0.76
CA HIS A 391 -35.99 4.19 1.76
C HIS A 391 -36.69 5.51 2.12
N ILE A 392 -37.12 6.30 1.12
CA ILE A 392 -37.89 7.53 1.35
C ILE A 392 -39.23 7.22 2.03
N ALA A 393 -39.90 6.12 1.67
CA ALA A 393 -41.13 5.71 2.33
C ALA A 393 -40.92 5.39 3.83
N ARG A 394 -39.81 4.73 4.21
CA ARG A 394 -39.44 4.49 5.61
C ARG A 394 -39.17 5.79 6.37
N ILE A 395 -38.41 6.71 5.79
CA ILE A 395 -38.18 8.06 6.35
C ILE A 395 -39.52 8.79 6.58
N VAL A 396 -40.46 8.71 5.63
CA VAL A 396 -41.77 9.36 5.71
C VAL A 396 -42.68 8.75 6.78
N ARG A 397 -42.56 7.46 7.10
CA ARG A 397 -43.27 6.84 8.24
C ARG A 397 -42.76 7.29 9.60
N GLN A 398 -41.52 7.82 9.66
CA GLN A 398 -40.87 8.29 10.88
C GLN A 398 -40.75 7.24 12.00
N GLU A 399 -40.57 5.96 11.66
CA GLU A 399 -40.48 4.86 12.65
C GLU A 399 -39.38 5.11 13.71
N ARG A 400 -38.29 5.81 13.34
CA ARG A 400 -37.23 6.31 14.24
C ARG A 400 -37.70 7.24 15.38
N GLN A 401 -38.88 7.86 15.28
CA GLN A 401 -39.45 8.68 16.37
C GLN A 401 -39.95 7.83 17.55
N THR A 402 -39.93 6.49 17.43
CA THR A 402 -40.17 5.57 18.55
C THR A 402 -38.91 5.29 19.38
N MET A 403 -37.73 5.79 18.98
CA MET A 403 -36.49 5.64 19.74
C MET A 403 -36.55 6.37 21.09
N THR A 404 -36.20 5.67 22.15
CA THR A 404 -35.88 6.22 23.49
C THR A 404 -34.45 5.85 23.87
N THR A 405 -33.88 6.51 24.89
CA THR A 405 -32.57 6.18 25.45
C THR A 405 -32.50 4.70 25.85
N GLU A 406 -33.52 4.24 26.58
CA GLU A 406 -33.72 2.84 26.97
C GLU A 406 -33.73 1.91 25.75
N SER A 407 -34.50 2.20 24.70
CA SER A 407 -34.58 1.32 23.52
C SER A 407 -33.26 1.15 22.76
N VAL A 408 -32.36 2.14 22.84
CA VAL A 408 -31.00 2.03 22.26
C VAL A 408 -30.09 1.23 23.19
N PHE A 409 -30.26 1.37 24.51
CA PHE A 409 -29.52 0.62 25.52
C PHE A 409 -29.90 -0.87 25.55
N GLU A 410 -31.20 -1.19 25.49
CA GLU A 410 -31.74 -2.55 25.32
C GLU A 410 -31.32 -3.20 23.99
N SER A 411 -30.99 -2.40 22.97
CA SER A 411 -30.53 -2.92 21.68
C SER A 411 -29.09 -3.47 21.71
N ILE A 412 -28.29 -3.15 22.73
CA ILE A 412 -26.91 -3.62 22.88
C ILE A 412 -26.93 -5.04 23.42
N ASP A 413 -26.23 -5.95 22.74
CA ASP A 413 -26.07 -7.32 23.24
C ASP A 413 -25.02 -7.37 24.35
N TRP A 414 -25.41 -6.95 25.55
CA TRP A 414 -24.56 -6.91 26.74
C TRP A 414 -24.00 -8.29 27.15
N SER A 415 -24.67 -9.39 26.79
CA SER A 415 -24.13 -10.74 27.00
C SER A 415 -22.95 -10.98 26.07
N HIS A 416 -23.13 -10.70 24.78
CA HIS A 416 -22.09 -10.86 23.77
C HIS A 416 -20.89 -9.93 24.01
N ILE A 417 -21.12 -8.65 24.32
CA ILE A 417 -20.07 -7.71 24.74
C ILE A 417 -19.32 -8.28 25.96
N GLY A 418 -20.07 -8.84 26.92
CA GLY A 418 -19.50 -9.54 28.06
C GLY A 418 -18.58 -10.71 27.68
N ASP A 419 -19.03 -11.63 26.83
CA ASP A 419 -18.26 -12.80 26.40
C ASP A 419 -17.05 -12.42 25.53
N VAL A 420 -17.14 -11.33 24.75
CA VAL A 420 -16.04 -10.74 23.98
C VAL A 420 -14.98 -10.15 24.91
N THR A 421 -15.36 -9.39 25.95
CA THR A 421 -14.41 -8.88 26.95
C THR A 421 -13.74 -10.03 27.72
N GLU A 422 -14.48 -11.07 28.09
CA GLU A 422 -13.90 -12.28 28.69
C GLU A 422 -12.83 -12.91 27.78
N LEU A 423 -13.12 -13.04 26.49
CA LEU A 423 -12.19 -13.63 25.53
C LEU A 423 -10.94 -12.77 25.29
N HIS A 424 -11.07 -11.44 25.25
CA HIS A 424 -9.91 -10.52 25.19
C HIS A 424 -9.02 -10.61 26.42
N PHE A 425 -9.59 -10.73 27.63
CA PHE A 425 -8.78 -10.91 28.84
C PHE A 425 -7.98 -12.21 28.79
N VAL A 426 -8.54 -13.31 28.25
CA VAL A 426 -7.77 -14.54 28.02
C VAL A 426 -6.74 -14.37 26.89
N ARG A 427 -7.05 -13.58 25.84
CA ARG A 427 -6.14 -13.24 24.74
C ARG A 427 -4.85 -12.60 25.27
N VAL A 428 -4.96 -11.52 26.05
CA VAL A 428 -3.82 -10.81 26.66
C VAL A 428 -2.97 -11.74 27.51
N LEU A 429 -3.59 -12.58 28.37
CA LEU A 429 -2.85 -13.55 29.18
C LEU A 429 -2.09 -14.58 28.34
N ALA A 430 -2.68 -15.05 27.24
CA ALA A 430 -2.11 -16.05 26.36
C ALA A 430 -1.03 -15.50 25.42
N GLU A 431 -1.13 -14.22 25.03
CA GLU A 431 -0.12 -13.48 24.26
C GLU A 431 1.09 -13.15 25.15
N PHE A 432 0.86 -12.74 26.39
CA PHE A 432 1.91 -12.48 27.38
C PHE A 432 2.63 -13.77 27.84
N THR A 433 1.95 -14.91 27.91
CA THR A 433 2.48 -16.13 28.53
C THR A 433 2.89 -17.20 27.50
N PRO A 434 4.20 -17.47 27.28
CA PRO A 434 4.65 -18.43 26.26
C PRO A 434 4.07 -19.84 26.39
N HIS A 435 3.81 -20.31 27.62
CA HIS A 435 3.19 -21.62 27.88
C HIS A 435 1.73 -21.71 27.41
N LEU A 436 1.04 -20.57 27.23
CA LEU A 436 -0.37 -20.49 26.83
C LEU A 436 -0.56 -20.10 25.35
N ILE A 437 0.50 -19.78 24.61
CA ILE A 437 0.41 -19.32 23.20
C ILE A 437 -0.30 -20.33 22.27
N HIS A 438 -0.30 -21.62 22.64
CA HIS A 438 -1.04 -22.67 21.96
C HIS A 438 -2.58 -22.48 21.98
N LEU A 439 -3.11 -21.67 22.90
CA LEU A 439 -4.52 -21.30 22.99
C LEU A 439 -4.94 -20.21 21.98
N ILE A 440 -4.01 -19.42 21.43
CA ILE A 440 -4.33 -18.30 20.52
C ILE A 440 -5.14 -18.77 19.32
N LYS A 441 -4.79 -19.93 18.73
CA LYS A 441 -5.54 -20.53 17.61
C LYS A 441 -6.99 -20.91 17.99
N GLN A 442 -7.24 -21.26 19.25
CA GLN A 442 -8.59 -21.53 19.77
C GLN A 442 -9.35 -20.23 20.07
N ILE A 443 -8.66 -19.21 20.60
CA ILE A 443 -9.20 -17.88 20.90
C ILE A 443 -9.67 -17.20 19.60
N SER A 444 -8.85 -17.16 18.56
CA SER A 444 -9.27 -16.66 17.24
C SER A 444 -10.43 -17.48 16.64
N ALA A 445 -10.50 -18.79 16.92
CA ALA A 445 -11.63 -19.61 16.48
C ALA A 445 -12.95 -19.30 17.24
N ARG A 446 -12.88 -18.90 18.51
CA ARG A 446 -14.05 -18.40 19.27
C ARG A 446 -14.55 -17.07 18.69
N PHE A 447 -13.66 -16.11 18.41
CA PHE A 447 -14.01 -14.85 17.73
C PHE A 447 -14.59 -15.05 16.32
N ARG A 448 -14.03 -15.96 15.53
CA ARG A 448 -14.43 -16.20 14.12
C ARG A 448 -15.69 -17.05 13.95
N GLY A 449 -16.21 -17.65 15.04
CA GLY A 449 -17.31 -18.61 15.04
C GLY A 449 -18.37 -18.31 16.11
N PRO A 450 -18.31 -18.90 17.33
CA PRO A 450 -19.30 -18.69 18.39
C PRO A 450 -19.61 -17.22 18.77
N LEU A 451 -18.62 -16.32 18.65
CA LEU A 451 -18.80 -14.88 18.88
C LEU A 451 -18.89 -14.06 17.58
N ALA A 452 -19.01 -14.69 16.41
CA ALA A 452 -19.18 -13.94 15.17
C ALA A 452 -20.58 -13.31 15.09
N LYS A 453 -20.67 -12.01 14.72
CA LYS A 453 -21.96 -11.30 14.57
C LYS A 453 -22.38 -11.17 13.11
N HIS A 454 -21.59 -10.47 12.29
CA HIS A 454 -21.78 -10.38 10.85
C HIS A 454 -20.42 -10.25 10.19
N ARG A 455 -19.93 -11.34 9.58
CA ARG A 455 -18.60 -11.39 8.98
C ARG A 455 -18.68 -11.23 7.46
N ILE A 456 -17.97 -10.23 6.95
CA ILE A 456 -17.87 -9.94 5.52
C ILE A 456 -17.09 -11.07 4.83
N PRO A 457 -17.55 -11.60 3.67
CA PRO A 457 -16.81 -12.62 2.94
C PRO A 457 -15.39 -12.17 2.54
N VAL A 458 -14.40 -13.04 2.75
CA VAL A 458 -13.00 -12.79 2.40
C VAL A 458 -12.83 -12.81 0.87
N ARG A 459 -12.67 -11.62 0.26
CA ARG A 459 -12.43 -11.43 -1.17
C ARG A 459 -11.72 -10.09 -1.42
N LYS A 460 -11.05 -9.96 -2.56
CA LYS A 460 -10.35 -8.73 -2.93
C LYS A 460 -11.34 -7.65 -3.38
N LYS A 461 -11.32 -6.51 -2.71
CA LYS A 461 -12.18 -5.35 -3.03
C LYS A 461 -11.72 -4.67 -4.32
N ARG A 462 -12.67 -4.29 -5.19
CA ARG A 462 -12.42 -3.51 -6.41
C ARG A 462 -12.64 -2.03 -6.11
N LEU A 463 -11.60 -1.24 -6.32
CA LEU A 463 -11.57 0.21 -6.11
C LEU A 463 -11.17 0.92 -7.41
N GLN A 464 -11.78 2.06 -7.68
CA GLN A 464 -11.35 3.01 -8.71
C GLN A 464 -11.26 4.41 -8.11
N PRO A 465 -10.05 4.89 -7.78
CA PRO A 465 -9.80 6.29 -7.45
C PRO A 465 -10.29 7.21 -8.58
N LEU A 466 -10.88 8.34 -8.21
CA LEU A 466 -11.40 9.34 -9.14
C LEU A 466 -10.39 10.49 -9.34
N ALA A 467 -10.67 11.39 -10.27
CA ALA A 467 -9.91 12.61 -10.47
C ALA A 467 -10.25 13.63 -9.37
N THR A 468 -9.23 14.09 -8.64
CA THR A 468 -9.30 15.11 -7.59
C THR A 468 -9.83 16.46 -8.09
N ASN A 469 -10.38 17.27 -7.19
CA ASN A 469 -10.81 18.64 -7.47
C ASN A 469 -10.25 19.63 -6.43
N ALA A 470 -10.43 20.93 -6.65
CA ALA A 470 -10.03 22.01 -5.73
C ALA A 470 -11.19 22.54 -4.87
N GLU A 471 -12.28 21.77 -4.74
CA GLU A 471 -13.46 22.13 -3.96
C GLU A 471 -13.30 21.73 -2.49
N ARG A 472 -13.89 22.51 -1.58
CA ARG A 472 -13.85 22.26 -0.13
C ARG A 472 -15.11 21.51 0.32
N GLU A 473 -15.01 20.20 0.44
CA GLU A 473 -16.11 19.31 0.83
C GLU A 473 -16.78 19.67 2.17
N VAL A 474 -16.06 20.26 3.12
CA VAL A 474 -16.64 20.77 4.39
C VAL A 474 -17.65 21.90 4.20
N THR A 475 -17.75 22.50 3.00
CA THR A 475 -18.73 23.55 2.67
C THR A 475 -19.90 23.00 1.85
N TYR A 476 -21.13 23.48 2.08
CA TYR A 476 -22.31 23.03 1.33
C TYR A 476 -22.21 23.23 -0.19
N GLN A 477 -21.55 24.31 -0.64
CA GLN A 477 -21.33 24.55 -2.07
C GLN A 477 -20.23 23.65 -2.62
N GLY A 478 -19.11 23.49 -1.90
CA GLY A 478 -18.02 22.59 -2.31
C GLY A 478 -18.47 21.13 -2.39
N MET A 479 -19.13 20.60 -1.35
CA MET A 479 -19.73 19.26 -1.36
C MET A 479 -20.66 19.04 -2.58
N LYS A 480 -21.49 20.04 -2.90
CA LYS A 480 -22.38 19.99 -4.07
C LYS A 480 -21.59 19.96 -5.39
N SER A 481 -20.51 20.71 -5.51
CA SER A 481 -19.59 20.63 -6.66
C SER A 481 -18.87 19.28 -6.72
N CYS A 482 -18.39 18.76 -5.59
CA CYS A 482 -17.75 17.44 -5.49
C CYS A 482 -18.66 16.33 -5.97
N PHE A 483 -19.95 16.36 -5.62
CA PHE A 483 -20.93 15.42 -6.15
C PHE A 483 -21.12 15.62 -7.66
N ALA A 484 -21.38 16.84 -8.12
CA ALA A 484 -21.60 17.13 -9.54
C ALA A 484 -20.40 16.74 -10.45
N ASP A 485 -19.17 16.78 -9.93
CA ASP A 485 -17.99 16.30 -10.63
C ASP A 485 -17.79 14.78 -10.51
N HIS A 486 -17.73 14.21 -9.29
CA HIS A 486 -17.46 12.78 -9.11
C HIS A 486 -18.57 11.89 -9.72
N ASP A 487 -19.84 12.28 -9.60
CA ASP A 487 -20.95 11.51 -10.18
C ASP A 487 -20.90 11.53 -11.73
N LYS A 488 -20.55 12.69 -12.31
CA LYS A 488 -20.26 12.83 -13.75
C LYS A 488 -19.04 12.04 -14.19
N GLN A 489 -17.99 11.92 -13.36
CA GLN A 489 -16.83 11.09 -13.66
C GLN A 489 -17.21 9.61 -13.77
N MET A 490 -18.00 9.12 -12.80
CA MET A 490 -18.54 7.75 -12.73
C MET A 490 -19.63 7.45 -13.78
N GLY A 491 -20.20 8.46 -14.43
CA GLY A 491 -21.28 8.30 -15.42
C GLY A 491 -22.69 8.21 -14.82
N ILE A 492 -22.87 8.64 -13.57
CA ILE A 492 -24.17 8.75 -12.93
C ILE A 492 -24.91 9.95 -13.54
N GLU A 493 -25.99 9.69 -14.27
CA GLU A 493 -26.90 10.71 -14.80
C GLU A 493 -28.07 10.94 -13.82
N PRO A 494 -28.19 12.14 -13.20
CA PRO A 494 -29.20 12.41 -12.16
C PRO A 494 -30.64 12.10 -12.59
N GLU A 495 -31.00 12.39 -13.84
CA GLU A 495 -32.32 12.12 -14.41
C GLU A 495 -32.64 10.63 -14.57
N LYS A 496 -31.62 9.77 -14.73
CA LYS A 496 -31.79 8.31 -14.83
C LYS A 496 -31.74 7.63 -13.47
N CYS A 497 -30.99 8.22 -12.53
CA CYS A 497 -30.73 7.66 -11.20
C CYS A 497 -31.64 8.25 -10.10
N ASP A 498 -32.70 9.00 -10.44
CA ASP A 498 -33.55 9.71 -9.46
C ASP A 498 -34.17 8.76 -8.41
N ASN A 499 -34.44 7.50 -8.77
CA ASN A 499 -34.95 6.47 -7.85
C ASN A 499 -33.87 5.45 -7.38
N ILE A 500 -32.58 5.67 -7.69
CA ILE A 500 -31.50 4.75 -7.31
C ILE A 500 -30.68 5.39 -6.19
N LEU A 501 -30.47 4.65 -5.10
CA LEU A 501 -29.66 5.09 -3.97
C LEU A 501 -28.16 5.08 -4.30
N SER A 502 -27.48 6.16 -3.89
CA SER A 502 -26.03 6.35 -4.00
C SER A 502 -25.44 6.44 -2.59
N TRP A 503 -24.52 5.54 -2.23
CA TRP A 503 -23.88 5.55 -0.91
C TRP A 503 -22.57 6.33 -0.95
N THR A 504 -22.52 7.38 -0.14
CA THR A 504 -21.34 8.22 0.11
C THR A 504 -20.84 8.01 1.53
N ARG A 505 -19.52 7.96 1.70
CA ARG A 505 -18.84 7.76 2.98
C ARG A 505 -17.66 8.74 3.09
N GLY A 506 -17.23 9.03 4.31
CA GLY A 506 -16.13 9.94 4.61
C GLY A 506 -16.02 10.18 6.12
N ASP A 507 -15.31 11.22 6.53
CA ASP A 507 -15.20 11.61 7.93
C ASP A 507 -16.54 12.13 8.53
N GLY A 508 -16.54 12.45 9.83
CA GLY A 508 -17.69 13.03 10.52
C GLY A 508 -18.12 14.40 9.95
N ALA A 509 -17.18 15.27 9.58
CA ALA A 509 -17.48 16.59 9.02
C ALA A 509 -18.14 16.47 7.66
N SER A 510 -17.60 15.66 6.75
CA SER A 510 -18.16 15.38 5.43
C SER A 510 -19.54 14.72 5.53
N HIS A 511 -19.74 13.76 6.44
CA HIS A 511 -21.06 13.21 6.75
C HIS A 511 -22.05 14.29 7.21
N GLY A 512 -21.64 15.15 8.15
CA GLY A 512 -22.42 16.28 8.64
C GLY A 512 -22.80 17.28 7.55
N THR A 513 -21.87 17.61 6.66
CA THR A 513 -22.10 18.55 5.55
C THR A 513 -23.03 17.97 4.49
N ILE A 514 -22.99 16.65 4.21
CA ILE A 514 -23.98 16.00 3.33
C ILE A 514 -25.39 16.07 3.95
N LYS A 515 -25.53 15.74 5.24
CA LYS A 515 -26.82 15.81 5.96
C LYS A 515 -27.37 17.24 6.02
N GLY A 516 -26.50 18.23 6.19
CA GLY A 516 -26.85 19.65 6.10
C GLY A 516 -27.29 20.04 4.68
N LEU A 517 -26.52 19.68 3.66
CA LEU A 517 -26.83 19.96 2.25
C LEU A 517 -28.19 19.37 1.83
N GLN A 518 -28.51 18.16 2.28
CA GLN A 518 -29.83 17.54 2.09
C GLN A 518 -30.95 18.40 2.70
N LYS A 519 -30.79 18.95 3.92
CA LYS A 519 -31.77 19.86 4.53
C LYS A 519 -31.97 21.15 3.73
N PHE A 520 -30.90 21.73 3.16
CA PHE A 520 -31.00 22.92 2.30
C PHE A 520 -31.65 22.63 0.95
N LEU A 521 -31.31 21.51 0.31
CA LEU A 521 -31.84 21.13 -1.01
C LEU A 521 -33.22 20.45 -0.96
N ALA A 522 -33.72 20.10 0.24
CA ALA A 522 -35.02 19.44 0.47
C ALA A 522 -36.23 20.14 -0.18
N VAL A 523 -36.13 21.43 -0.51
CA VAL A 523 -37.18 22.21 -1.21
C VAL A 523 -37.40 21.71 -2.65
N SER A 524 -36.44 20.99 -3.25
CA SER A 524 -36.56 20.50 -4.63
C SER A 524 -37.44 19.24 -4.75
N ARG A 525 -38.38 19.27 -5.70
CA ARG A 525 -39.28 18.13 -5.99
C ARG A 525 -38.54 16.89 -6.50
N LYS A 526 -37.51 17.08 -7.34
CA LYS A 526 -36.67 15.98 -7.87
C LYS A 526 -35.83 15.35 -6.75
N ILE A 527 -35.74 14.01 -6.72
CA ILE A 527 -35.07 13.29 -5.64
C ILE A 527 -33.55 13.53 -5.70
N SER A 528 -32.96 13.36 -6.89
CA SER A 528 -31.55 13.64 -7.20
C SER A 528 -31.14 15.07 -6.85
N THR A 529 -31.93 16.06 -7.25
CA THR A 529 -31.63 17.49 -7.01
C THR A 529 -31.75 17.87 -5.53
N SER A 530 -32.52 17.11 -4.74
CA SER A 530 -32.61 17.27 -3.28
C SER A 530 -31.64 16.35 -2.51
N LEU A 531 -30.85 15.54 -3.22
CA LEU A 531 -29.97 14.49 -2.68
C LEU A 531 -30.70 13.49 -1.76
N ARG A 532 -32.02 13.35 -1.89
CA ARG A 532 -32.84 12.41 -1.10
C ARG A 532 -32.58 10.93 -1.42
N ASN A 533 -31.88 10.66 -2.52
CA ASN A 533 -31.34 9.34 -2.85
C ASN A 533 -29.87 9.15 -2.42
N THR A 534 -29.25 10.12 -1.75
CA THR A 534 -27.88 9.95 -1.24
C THR A 534 -27.91 9.39 0.19
N LEU A 535 -27.43 8.16 0.37
CA LEU A 535 -27.08 7.65 1.70
C LEU A 535 -25.74 8.25 2.11
N SER A 536 -25.62 8.68 3.36
CA SER A 536 -24.38 9.17 3.94
C SER A 536 -24.12 8.47 5.27
N THR A 537 -22.89 8.02 5.50
CA THR A 537 -22.43 7.40 6.75
C THR A 537 -21.01 7.88 7.10
N PRO A 538 -20.70 8.13 8.38
CA PRO A 538 -19.32 8.30 8.82
C PRO A 538 -18.53 6.99 8.63
N GLU A 539 -17.22 7.12 8.50
CA GLU A 539 -16.26 6.01 8.51
C GLU A 539 -15.65 5.77 9.90
N PHE A 540 -15.02 4.61 10.09
CA PHE A 540 -14.72 4.12 11.44
C PHE A 540 -13.38 4.60 12.01
N TRP A 541 -12.38 4.98 11.21
CA TRP A 541 -11.08 5.39 11.76
C TRP A 541 -11.12 6.78 12.38
N HIS A 542 -11.76 7.77 11.73
CA HIS A 542 -12.03 9.06 12.34
C HIS A 542 -12.90 8.93 13.62
N THR A 543 -13.85 8.00 13.61
CA THR A 543 -14.65 7.66 14.80
C THR A 543 -13.78 7.08 15.92
N LYS A 544 -12.90 6.12 15.62
CA LYS A 544 -11.91 5.54 16.54
C LYS A 544 -10.95 6.59 17.11
N GLY A 545 -10.40 7.47 16.27
CA GLY A 545 -9.49 8.55 16.68
C GLY A 545 -10.17 9.56 17.60
N THR A 546 -11.44 9.88 17.34
CA THR A 546 -12.24 10.76 18.21
C THR A 546 -12.49 10.15 19.59
N ASP A 547 -12.72 8.83 19.68
CA ASP A 547 -12.79 8.16 20.99
C ASP A 547 -11.41 8.07 21.68
N VAL A 548 -10.32 7.80 20.96
CA VAL A 548 -8.95 7.84 21.53
C VAL A 548 -8.65 9.21 22.16
N ASN A 549 -8.93 10.31 21.46
CA ASN A 549 -8.79 11.66 22.01
C ASN A 549 -9.68 11.89 23.23
N SER A 550 -10.92 11.39 23.19
CA SER A 550 -11.87 11.49 24.30
C SER A 550 -11.44 10.69 25.54
N CYS A 551 -10.85 9.50 25.32
CA CYS A 551 -10.35 8.60 26.36
C CYS A 551 -9.02 9.14 26.93
N ALA A 552 -8.12 9.64 26.09
CA ALA A 552 -6.88 10.27 26.51
C ALA A 552 -7.15 11.54 27.36
N SER A 553 -8.06 12.41 26.90
CA SER A 553 -8.55 13.57 27.68
C SER A 553 -9.15 13.18 29.04
N ASN A 554 -9.75 12.00 29.17
CA ASN A 554 -10.41 11.55 30.40
C ASN A 554 -9.44 10.91 31.41
N HIS A 555 -8.45 10.14 30.93
CA HIS A 555 -7.65 9.23 31.78
C HIS A 555 -6.16 9.62 31.92
N TYR A 556 -5.61 10.54 31.12
CA TYR A 556 -4.23 11.00 31.35
C TYR A 556 -4.10 11.86 32.61
N GLY A 557 -5.07 12.70 32.94
CA GLY A 557 -5.01 13.56 34.13
C GLY A 557 -3.82 14.54 34.14
N PRO A 558 -3.32 14.96 35.32
CA PRO A 558 -2.14 15.83 35.45
C PRO A 558 -0.85 15.18 34.93
N ALA A 559 0.03 15.94 34.28
CA ALA A 559 1.27 15.41 33.70
C ALA A 559 2.27 14.89 34.77
N SER A 560 2.30 15.54 35.93
CA SER A 560 3.09 15.19 37.12
C SER A 560 2.36 14.27 38.10
N SER A 561 1.26 13.62 37.67
CA SER A 561 0.43 12.79 38.55
C SER A 561 1.21 11.66 39.23
N LYS A 562 0.98 11.50 40.53
CA LYS A 562 1.44 10.34 41.32
C LYS A 562 0.44 9.19 41.33
N ASP A 563 -0.80 9.43 40.92
CA ASP A 563 -1.90 8.47 40.92
C ASP A 563 -1.61 7.31 39.95
N PRO A 564 -1.50 6.04 40.40
CA PRO A 564 -1.18 4.90 39.52
C PRO A 564 -2.26 4.61 38.47
N SER A 565 -3.50 5.08 38.67
CA SER A 565 -4.58 4.94 37.69
C SER A 565 -4.47 5.92 36.51
N SER A 566 -3.73 7.02 36.69
CA SER A 566 -3.48 8.01 35.63
C SER A 566 -2.56 7.43 34.55
N LEU A 567 -2.97 7.62 33.29
CA LEU A 567 -2.13 7.24 32.14
C LEU A 567 -0.85 8.07 32.05
N SER A 568 -0.76 9.23 32.72
CA SER A 568 0.51 9.99 32.85
C SER A 568 1.49 9.28 33.78
N ARG A 569 1.05 8.86 34.97
CA ARG A 569 1.90 8.11 35.92
C ARG A 569 2.42 6.83 35.27
N SER A 570 1.55 6.13 34.54
CA SER A 570 1.91 4.93 33.77
C SER A 570 2.84 5.24 32.58
N SER A 571 2.56 6.26 31.77
CA SER A 571 3.44 6.64 30.64
C SER A 571 4.83 7.07 31.13
N ASN A 572 4.90 7.88 32.19
CA ASN A 572 6.15 8.34 32.80
C ASN A 572 6.96 7.15 33.37
N ALA A 573 6.31 6.15 33.96
CA ALA A 573 6.98 4.94 34.46
C ALA A 573 7.50 4.05 33.31
N ALA A 574 6.73 3.92 32.23
CA ALA A 574 7.08 3.15 31.03
C ALA A 574 7.98 3.91 30.03
N ASN A 575 8.43 5.14 30.35
CA ASN A 575 9.17 6.03 29.45
C ASN A 575 8.46 6.29 28.09
N MET A 576 7.13 6.28 28.08
CA MET A 576 6.30 6.54 26.89
C MET A 576 5.98 8.04 26.77
N LYS A 577 6.09 8.60 25.56
CA LYS A 577 5.72 10.01 25.27
C LYS A 577 4.25 10.25 25.64
N ARG A 578 3.99 11.13 26.61
CA ARG A 578 2.65 11.70 26.85
C ARG A 578 2.26 12.62 25.67
N PRO A 579 1.01 12.57 25.16
CA PRO A 579 0.56 13.50 24.12
C PRO A 579 0.59 14.97 24.59
N THR A 580 1.03 15.87 23.71
CA THR A 580 1.17 17.31 24.02
C THR A 580 -0.19 18.00 24.19
N ASP A 581 -1.15 17.71 23.30
CA ASP A 581 -2.57 18.07 23.46
C ASP A 581 -3.41 16.79 23.64
N LEU A 582 -4.07 16.64 24.78
CA LEU A 582 -4.96 15.49 25.04
C LEU A 582 -6.26 15.53 24.22
N LYS A 583 -6.63 16.68 23.65
CA LYS A 583 -7.82 16.83 22.80
C LYS A 583 -7.57 16.36 21.36
N LYS A 584 -6.31 16.33 20.94
CA LYS A 584 -5.83 16.08 19.57
C LYS A 584 -4.47 15.37 19.65
N CYS A 585 -4.50 14.07 19.94
CA CYS A 585 -3.33 13.25 20.22
C CYS A 585 -2.76 12.58 18.95
N ASP A 586 -1.44 12.41 18.89
CA ASP A 586 -0.75 11.60 17.86
C ASP A 586 -1.31 10.14 17.87
N PHE A 587 -2.06 9.72 16.84
CA PHE A 587 -2.86 8.48 16.90
C PHE A 587 -2.03 7.23 17.23
N TYR A 588 -0.91 7.01 16.54
CA TYR A 588 -0.11 5.78 16.69
C TYR A 588 0.69 5.74 18.00
N PRO A 589 1.45 6.78 18.41
CA PRO A 589 2.07 6.83 19.73
C PRO A 589 1.09 6.69 20.89
N THR A 590 -0.08 7.34 20.78
CA THR A 590 -1.10 7.36 21.84
C THR A 590 -1.78 6.00 21.97
N THR A 591 -2.25 5.40 20.87
CA THR A 591 -2.86 4.07 20.90
C THR A 591 -1.86 2.99 21.33
N ARG A 592 -0.58 3.11 20.97
CA ARG A 592 0.50 2.24 21.48
C ARG A 592 0.62 2.31 23.01
N SER A 593 0.71 3.53 23.57
CA SER A 593 0.83 3.72 25.03
C SER A 593 -0.42 3.22 25.77
N MET A 594 -1.62 3.57 25.28
CA MET A 594 -2.88 3.17 25.91
C MET A 594 -3.11 1.65 25.84
N THR A 595 -2.70 0.98 24.74
CA THR A 595 -2.75 -0.49 24.64
C THR A 595 -1.82 -1.15 25.64
N LEU A 596 -0.54 -0.72 25.71
CA LEU A 596 0.42 -1.21 26.70
C LEU A 596 -0.12 -1.09 28.14
N ILE A 597 -0.68 0.08 28.47
CA ILE A 597 -1.21 0.35 29.82
C ILE A 597 -2.45 -0.51 30.11
N TRP A 598 -3.35 -0.68 29.14
CA TRP A 598 -4.54 -1.53 29.28
C TRP A 598 -4.18 -3.00 29.45
N GLU A 599 -3.26 -3.53 28.64
CA GLU A 599 -2.81 -4.93 28.73
C GLU A 599 -2.08 -5.18 30.06
N ALA A 600 -1.25 -4.24 30.54
CA ALA A 600 -0.60 -4.33 31.84
C ALA A 600 -1.60 -4.30 33.02
N GLN A 601 -2.67 -3.48 32.95
CA GLN A 601 -3.73 -3.48 33.97
C GLN A 601 -4.53 -4.80 33.97
N VAL A 602 -4.89 -5.33 32.79
CA VAL A 602 -5.55 -6.63 32.64
C VAL A 602 -4.69 -7.77 33.20
N LEU A 603 -3.37 -7.75 32.97
CA LEU A 603 -2.43 -8.73 33.54
C LEU A 603 -2.30 -8.63 35.06
N ASP A 604 -2.34 -7.44 35.65
CA ASP A 604 -2.33 -7.27 37.11
C ASP A 604 -3.66 -7.72 37.74
N CYS A 605 -4.79 -7.50 37.07
CA CYS A 605 -6.07 -8.10 37.47
C CYS A 605 -5.99 -9.65 37.46
N TRP A 606 -5.38 -10.24 36.41
CA TRP A 606 -5.11 -11.69 36.36
C TRP A 606 -4.24 -12.17 37.53
N ARG A 607 -3.20 -11.42 37.90
CA ARG A 607 -2.33 -11.72 39.05
C ARG A 607 -3.17 -11.90 40.33
N HIS A 608 -4.17 -11.05 40.56
CA HIS A 608 -5.08 -11.17 41.70
C HIS A 608 -6.05 -12.36 41.60
N VAL A 609 -6.67 -12.63 40.45
CA VAL A 609 -7.64 -13.74 40.29
C VAL A 609 -6.99 -15.12 40.21
N LEU A 610 -5.69 -15.21 39.90
CA LEU A 610 -4.89 -16.44 39.94
C LEU A 610 -4.16 -16.67 41.29
N GLY A 611 -4.10 -15.66 42.17
CA GLY A 611 -3.36 -15.75 43.44
C GLY A 611 -1.85 -15.82 43.23
N ILE A 612 -1.31 -14.91 42.42
CA ILE A 612 0.11 -14.85 42.04
C ILE A 612 0.80 -13.72 42.81
N ASP A 613 1.78 -14.05 43.65
CA ASP A 613 2.45 -13.05 44.49
C ASP A 613 3.50 -12.20 43.75
N SER A 614 4.06 -12.69 42.63
CA SER A 614 5.17 -12.01 41.94
C SER A 614 5.11 -12.09 40.41
N ASP A 615 5.26 -13.28 39.83
CA ASP A 615 5.51 -13.47 38.40
C ASP A 615 4.52 -14.45 37.75
N ILE A 616 3.85 -13.97 36.70
CA ILE A 616 2.89 -14.70 35.89
C ILE A 616 3.60 -15.78 35.05
N HIS A 617 4.78 -15.49 34.50
CA HIS A 617 5.55 -16.47 33.73
C HIS A 617 5.98 -17.64 34.61
N ALA A 618 6.57 -17.38 35.80
CA ALA A 618 6.95 -18.42 36.76
C ALA A 618 5.75 -19.24 37.25
N HIS A 619 4.56 -18.64 37.42
CA HIS A 619 3.35 -19.38 37.76
C HIS A 619 2.98 -20.39 36.66
N PHE A 620 2.92 -19.95 35.40
CA PHE A 620 2.56 -20.84 34.29
C PHE A 620 3.66 -21.83 33.91
N GLU A 621 4.94 -21.49 34.11
CA GLU A 621 6.06 -22.43 33.98
C GLU A 621 5.96 -23.56 35.03
N LYS A 622 5.60 -23.22 36.28
CA LYS A 622 5.32 -24.20 37.34
C LYS A 622 4.10 -25.08 37.02
N LEU A 623 3.04 -24.52 36.42
CA LEU A 623 1.90 -25.32 35.95
C LEU A 623 2.27 -26.24 34.78
N ALA A 624 3.07 -25.77 33.82
CA ALA A 624 3.57 -26.56 32.70
C ALA A 624 4.43 -27.74 33.18
N LYS A 625 5.38 -27.50 34.09
CA LYS A 625 6.23 -28.54 34.72
C LYS A 625 5.43 -29.61 35.46
N ASN A 626 4.23 -29.26 35.96
CA ASN A 626 3.32 -30.18 36.65
C ASN A 626 2.22 -30.77 35.73
N ASN A 627 2.25 -30.48 34.42
CA ASN A 627 1.20 -30.83 33.44
C ASN A 627 -0.22 -30.41 33.90
N ALA A 628 -0.31 -29.21 34.49
CA ALA A 628 -1.51 -28.65 35.11
C ALA A 628 -1.88 -27.26 34.52
N LEU A 629 -1.59 -27.04 33.23
CA LEU A 629 -2.04 -25.84 32.52
C LEU A 629 -3.56 -25.86 32.36
N PRO A 630 -4.25 -24.71 32.56
CA PRO A 630 -5.70 -24.62 32.40
C PRO A 630 -6.11 -24.69 30.93
N SER A 631 -7.33 -25.17 30.66
CA SER A 631 -7.93 -25.06 29.32
C SER A 631 -8.43 -23.64 29.04
N LEU A 632 -8.78 -23.37 27.78
CA LEU A 632 -9.43 -22.11 27.39
C LEU A 632 -10.73 -21.87 28.17
N ASP A 633 -11.55 -22.91 28.37
CA ASP A 633 -12.82 -22.77 29.08
C ASP A 633 -12.61 -22.57 30.61
N ASP A 634 -11.57 -23.15 31.21
CA ASP A 634 -11.16 -22.85 32.61
C ASP A 634 -10.72 -21.39 32.78
N LEU A 635 -10.01 -20.84 31.78
CA LEU A 635 -9.60 -19.44 31.76
C LEU A 635 -10.80 -18.50 31.54
N LEU A 636 -11.75 -18.84 30.67
CA LEU A 636 -12.96 -18.03 30.47
C LEU A 636 -13.82 -17.94 31.74
N VAL A 637 -13.95 -19.02 32.52
CA VAL A 637 -14.62 -18.99 33.83
C VAL A 637 -13.95 -18.00 34.80
N LYS A 638 -12.63 -17.83 34.72
CA LYS A 638 -11.89 -16.82 35.50
C LYS A 638 -12.00 -15.42 34.90
N ALA A 639 -12.03 -15.29 33.57
CA ALA A 639 -12.23 -14.03 32.87
C ALA A 639 -13.59 -13.40 33.18
N ARG A 640 -14.63 -14.22 33.41
CA ARG A 640 -15.94 -13.78 33.89
C ARG A 640 -15.86 -13.07 35.25
N ILE A 641 -15.05 -13.61 36.17
CA ILE A 641 -14.80 -13.00 37.49
C ILE A 641 -13.98 -11.71 37.34
N LEU A 642 -13.01 -11.68 36.42
CA LEU A 642 -12.25 -10.47 36.09
C LEU A 642 -13.14 -9.36 35.55
N ARG A 643 -13.99 -9.63 34.55
CA ARG A 643 -14.94 -8.64 34.02
C ARG A 643 -15.88 -8.14 35.10
N ALA A 644 -16.44 -9.04 35.91
CA ALA A 644 -17.33 -8.69 37.01
C ALA A 644 -16.67 -7.77 38.06
N ARG A 645 -15.36 -7.91 38.30
CA ARG A 645 -14.58 -7.14 39.28
C ARG A 645 -13.93 -5.86 38.74
N TYR A 646 -13.56 -5.83 37.46
CA TYR A 646 -12.65 -4.80 36.92
C TYR A 646 -13.10 -4.16 35.60
N ALA A 647 -14.19 -4.63 34.98
CA ALA A 647 -14.70 -4.09 33.72
C ALA A 647 -16.23 -4.16 33.67
N SER A 648 -16.89 -3.57 34.66
CA SER A 648 -18.34 -3.41 34.69
C SER A 648 -18.76 -2.16 35.43
N GLN A 649 -19.92 -1.62 35.05
CA GLN A 649 -20.54 -0.47 35.73
C GLN A 649 -20.83 -0.75 37.21
N THR A 650 -21.17 -2.00 37.55
CA THR A 650 -21.34 -2.45 38.93
C THR A 650 -20.05 -2.37 39.73
N ALA A 651 -18.91 -2.76 39.14
CA ALA A 651 -17.60 -2.67 39.80
C ALA A 651 -17.17 -1.20 40.04
N TYR A 652 -17.42 -0.31 39.07
CA TYR A 652 -17.18 1.13 39.24
C TYR A 652 -18.01 1.68 40.41
N ASN A 653 -19.32 1.44 40.43
CA ASN A 653 -20.19 1.89 41.52
C ASN A 653 -19.75 1.30 42.88
N GLN A 654 -19.38 0.02 42.92
CA GLN A 654 -18.85 -0.64 44.13
C GLN A 654 -17.52 -0.03 44.60
N SER A 655 -16.67 0.46 43.71
CA SER A 655 -15.43 1.17 44.09
C SER A 655 -15.67 2.58 44.64
N LEU A 656 -16.81 3.22 44.37
CA LEU A 656 -17.09 4.60 44.79
C LEU A 656 -17.68 4.76 46.19
N SER A 657 -18.21 3.70 46.81
CA SER A 657 -18.55 3.74 48.23
C SER A 657 -18.22 2.43 48.92
N LYS A 658 -17.68 2.54 50.14
CA LYS A 658 -17.47 1.41 51.04
C LYS A 658 -18.78 0.66 51.33
N SER A 659 -19.92 1.35 51.36
CA SER A 659 -21.23 0.72 51.59
C SER A 659 -21.64 -0.20 50.44
N GLU A 660 -21.44 0.20 49.18
CA GLU A 660 -21.67 -0.65 48.00
C GLU A 660 -20.63 -1.79 47.91
N TYR A 661 -19.36 -1.50 48.25
CA TYR A 661 -18.30 -2.51 48.33
C TYR A 661 -18.59 -3.60 49.35
N ASP A 662 -18.94 -3.24 50.60
CA ASP A 662 -19.18 -4.20 51.68
C ASP A 662 -20.43 -5.07 51.43
N ASN A 663 -21.38 -4.58 50.61
CA ASN A 663 -22.58 -5.34 50.16
C ASN A 663 -22.38 -6.12 48.85
N ALA A 664 -21.21 -6.02 48.20
CA ALA A 664 -20.94 -6.67 46.92
C ALA A 664 -20.99 -8.20 46.99
N LEU A 665 -21.40 -8.85 45.90
CA LEU A 665 -21.39 -10.31 45.82
C LEU A 665 -19.94 -10.82 45.76
N PRO A 666 -19.56 -11.95 46.40
CA PRO A 666 -18.15 -12.38 46.47
C PRO A 666 -17.43 -12.60 45.12
N HIS A 667 -18.18 -12.75 44.02
CA HIS A 667 -17.65 -12.88 42.67
C HIS A 667 -17.58 -11.54 41.88
N THR A 668 -18.21 -10.46 42.36
CA THR A 668 -18.07 -9.09 41.82
C THR A 668 -17.16 -8.23 42.70
N GLN A 669 -17.05 -8.52 44.00
CA GLN A 669 -16.22 -7.80 44.95
C GLN A 669 -14.73 -7.95 44.60
N VAL A 670 -14.05 -6.82 44.38
CA VAL A 670 -12.58 -6.70 44.28
C VAL A 670 -11.95 -7.09 45.63
N PRO A 671 -10.74 -7.67 45.72
CA PRO A 671 -10.14 -7.96 47.02
C PRO A 671 -9.67 -6.67 47.74
N THR A 672 -9.77 -6.62 49.06
CA THR A 672 -9.30 -5.48 49.87
C THR A 672 -7.77 -5.41 49.90
N GLY A 673 -7.20 -4.22 49.77
CA GLY A 673 -5.76 -3.97 49.92
C GLY A 673 -5.34 -3.54 51.32
N SER A 674 -4.13 -3.01 51.45
CA SER A 674 -3.66 -2.39 52.68
C SER A 674 -4.48 -1.13 52.99
N VAL A 675 -4.54 -0.77 54.28
CA VAL A 675 -5.14 0.52 54.71
C VAL A 675 -4.47 1.66 53.94
N TRP A 676 -5.28 2.57 53.39
CA TRP A 676 -4.76 3.80 52.78
C TRP A 676 -4.40 4.81 53.87
N THR A 677 -3.25 5.46 53.68
CA THR A 677 -2.83 6.62 54.48
C THR A 677 -2.44 7.70 53.48
N SER A 678 -3.17 8.82 53.49
CA SER A 678 -2.84 9.94 52.60
C SER A 678 -1.39 10.38 52.82
N PRO A 679 -0.59 10.61 51.75
CA PRO A 679 0.74 11.20 51.88
C PRO A 679 0.64 12.51 52.65
N ALA A 680 1.45 12.65 53.71
CA ALA A 680 1.49 13.89 54.48
C ALA A 680 1.81 15.07 53.56
N ALA A 681 1.08 16.18 53.72
CA ALA A 681 1.41 17.43 53.06
C ALA A 681 2.82 17.86 53.47
N PRO A 682 3.63 18.47 52.57
CA PRO A 682 4.88 19.11 52.97
C PRO A 682 4.56 20.22 53.99
N ASP A 683 5.28 20.24 55.11
CA ASP A 683 5.09 21.27 56.13
C ASP A 683 5.46 22.66 55.59
N ASP A 684 4.49 23.60 55.58
CA ASP A 684 4.70 25.03 55.30
C ASP A 684 5.48 25.71 56.44
N ALA A 685 6.76 25.36 56.60
CA ALA A 685 7.56 25.67 57.79
C ALA A 685 9.05 26.00 57.54
N ALA A 686 9.39 26.74 56.47
CA ALA A 686 10.72 27.35 56.33
C ALA A 686 10.73 28.62 55.46
N SER A 687 10.45 29.78 56.08
CA SER A 687 10.98 31.08 55.60
C SER A 687 12.02 31.59 56.60
N THR A 688 12.95 32.45 56.15
CA THR A 688 14.21 32.87 56.84
C THR A 688 15.20 31.70 57.04
N ASP A 689 16.44 31.73 56.54
CA ASP A 689 17.42 32.83 56.57
C ASP A 689 18.25 32.96 55.26
N ALA A 690 19.24 33.88 55.24
CA ALA A 690 20.00 34.28 54.05
C ALA A 690 21.53 34.21 54.17
N ALA A 691 22.19 33.85 53.06
CA ALA A 691 23.65 33.95 52.79
C ALA A 691 24.58 33.01 53.60
N PRO A 692 25.85 32.75 53.19
CA PRO A 692 26.63 33.35 52.09
C PRO A 692 27.12 32.35 51.01
N ALA A 693 28.11 32.75 50.21
CA ALA A 693 28.56 32.12 48.94
C ALA A 693 29.96 31.43 49.02
N SER A 694 30.51 31.05 47.84
CA SER A 694 31.77 30.30 47.56
C SER A 694 31.67 28.77 47.75
N GLU A 695 32.37 27.90 47.00
CA GLU A 695 33.50 28.07 46.04
C GLU A 695 33.61 26.87 45.03
N HIS A 696 34.18 27.07 43.83
CA HIS A 696 34.78 26.13 42.83
C HIS A 696 34.22 24.67 42.65
N ASP A 697 33.64 24.26 41.49
CA ASP A 697 34.24 23.92 40.16
C ASP A 697 34.63 22.42 39.96
N PRO A 698 34.71 21.85 38.72
CA PRO A 698 34.13 22.27 37.43
C PRO A 698 33.45 21.13 36.61
N GLU A 699 32.81 21.45 35.48
CA GLU A 699 32.49 20.52 34.38
C GLU A 699 33.64 20.43 33.33
N PRO A 700 33.71 19.36 32.50
CA PRO A 700 34.71 19.23 31.43
C PRO A 700 34.30 19.86 30.08
N ASP A 701 35.28 20.39 29.35
CA ASP A 701 35.11 21.18 28.12
C ASP A 701 34.41 20.51 26.92
N MET A 702 33.72 21.33 26.13
CA MET A 702 33.59 21.17 24.68
C MET A 702 34.10 22.43 23.96
N PRO A 703 35.08 22.35 23.06
CA PRO A 703 35.72 23.54 22.47
C PRO A 703 34.90 24.15 21.33
N GLY A 704 34.73 25.47 21.36
CA GLY A 704 34.07 26.27 20.30
C GLY A 704 35.02 27.18 19.52
N LEU A 705 34.47 27.90 18.53
CA LEU A 705 35.06 29.01 17.75
C LEU A 705 33.94 29.52 16.80
N VAL A 706 33.71 30.81 16.49
CA VAL A 706 34.22 32.10 16.98
C VAL A 706 33.07 33.11 16.88
N ASP A 707 33.11 34.19 17.66
CA ASP A 707 32.33 35.40 17.40
C ASP A 707 33.27 36.62 17.35
N ILE A 708 32.91 37.68 16.61
CA ILE A 708 33.71 38.91 16.43
C ILE A 708 32.81 40.14 16.54
N SER A 709 33.21 41.09 17.39
CA SER A 709 32.34 42.12 17.99
C SER A 709 32.47 43.55 17.40
N ASP A 710 31.59 44.43 17.91
CA ASP A 710 31.66 45.92 17.94
C ASP A 710 31.52 46.66 16.58
N ASP A 711 31.09 47.93 16.46
CA ASP A 711 30.76 49.06 17.37
C ASP A 711 29.66 49.91 16.62
N SER A 712 28.85 50.85 17.15
CA SER A 712 28.88 51.62 18.41
C SER A 712 27.50 52.25 18.80
N ALA A 713 27.54 53.22 19.72
CA ALA A 713 26.49 54.14 20.19
C ALA A 713 25.76 54.98 19.09
N GLY A 714 24.66 55.72 19.36
CA GLY A 714 23.97 56.05 20.62
C GLY A 714 22.75 56.97 20.41
N PRO A 715 22.01 57.36 21.48
CA PRO A 715 20.66 57.96 21.40
C PRO A 715 20.62 59.50 21.45
N LEU A 716 19.46 60.12 21.15
CA LEU A 716 19.06 61.44 21.65
C LEU A 716 17.54 61.74 21.54
N ASP A 717 16.92 61.98 22.70
CA ASP A 717 15.81 62.89 23.06
C ASP A 717 14.40 62.89 22.42
N SER A 718 13.46 63.33 23.26
CA SER A 718 11.99 63.35 23.12
C SER A 718 11.41 64.77 23.21
N VAL A 719 10.20 65.02 22.68
CA VAL A 719 9.36 66.18 23.09
C VAL A 719 7.85 65.90 23.01
N ASP A 720 7.23 65.95 24.19
CA ASP A 720 5.90 66.48 24.58
C ASP A 720 4.60 66.20 23.79
N ALA A 721 3.59 65.73 24.55
CA ALA A 721 2.15 65.77 24.29
C ALA A 721 1.54 67.08 24.93
N PRO A 722 0.23 67.29 25.24
CA PRO A 722 -0.99 66.43 25.19
C PRO A 722 -2.24 67.23 24.68
N PRO A 723 -3.51 67.13 25.20
CA PRO A 723 -4.30 66.05 25.83
C PRO A 723 -5.74 65.86 25.23
N LEU A 724 -6.58 64.99 25.85
CA LEU A 724 -8.07 64.89 25.76
C LEU A 724 -8.67 64.35 24.43
N GLU A 725 -9.81 63.63 24.37
CA GLU A 725 -10.70 63.06 25.42
C GLU A 725 -11.41 61.75 24.96
N SER A 726 -12.22 61.17 25.84
CA SER A 726 -12.83 59.83 25.78
C SER A 726 -13.85 59.54 24.67
N HIS A 727 -13.92 58.28 24.22
CA HIS A 727 -15.01 57.37 24.64
C HIS A 727 -14.72 55.90 24.30
N ALA A 728 -14.89 55.01 25.29
CA ALA A 728 -14.78 53.56 25.12
C ALA A 728 -16.12 52.86 25.37
N GLN A 729 -16.42 51.79 24.63
CA GLN A 729 -17.38 50.77 25.03
C GLN A 729 -16.87 49.37 24.70
N ASN A 730 -16.91 48.51 25.72
CA ASN A 730 -16.24 47.22 25.85
C ASN A 730 -16.47 46.21 24.72
N ILE A 731 -15.39 45.53 24.33
CA ILE A 731 -15.41 44.11 23.94
C ILE A 731 -14.47 43.39 24.93
N PRO A 732 -14.91 42.35 25.65
CA PRO A 732 -14.03 41.64 26.58
C PRO A 732 -13.03 40.77 25.82
N SER A 733 -11.73 41.07 25.97
CA SER A 733 -10.66 40.21 25.47
C SER A 733 -10.54 38.98 26.36
N ALA A 734 -11.12 37.86 25.93
CA ALA A 734 -10.91 36.56 26.55
C ALA A 734 -9.58 35.96 26.06
N THR A 735 -8.47 36.48 26.56
CA THR A 735 -7.16 35.81 26.45
C THR A 735 -7.26 34.47 27.18
N ALA A 736 -7.24 33.37 26.43
CA ALA A 736 -7.25 32.03 26.99
C ALA A 736 -5.98 31.80 27.83
N ALA A 737 -6.13 31.70 29.14
CA ALA A 737 -5.10 31.13 30.00
C ALA A 737 -4.88 29.66 29.63
N LYS A 738 -3.67 29.15 29.86
CA LYS A 738 -3.42 27.70 29.81
C LYS A 738 -4.05 27.09 31.07
N ASP A 739 -5.20 26.44 30.94
CA ASP A 739 -5.79 25.67 32.04
C ASP A 739 -4.85 24.52 32.42
N GLU A 740 -4.16 24.64 33.55
CA GLU A 740 -3.52 23.48 34.18
C GLU A 740 -4.62 22.54 34.70
N PRO A 741 -4.46 21.20 34.60
CA PRO A 741 -5.48 20.27 35.09
C PRO A 741 -5.70 20.43 36.60
N HIS A 742 -6.87 20.92 36.98
CA HIS A 742 -7.28 20.99 38.39
C HIS A 742 -7.12 19.62 39.05
N VAL A 743 -6.39 19.60 40.16
CA VAL A 743 -6.30 18.44 41.06
C VAL A 743 -7.71 18.18 41.61
N HIS A 744 -8.22 16.96 41.42
CA HIS A 744 -9.53 16.57 41.95
C HIS A 744 -9.48 16.46 43.48
N VAL A 745 -10.54 16.94 44.14
CA VAL A 745 -10.74 16.84 45.58
C VAL A 745 -12.10 16.19 45.80
N GLU A 746 -12.14 15.15 46.63
CA GLU A 746 -13.38 14.46 46.99
C GLU A 746 -14.18 15.27 48.03
N ASP A 747 -15.45 14.93 48.21
CA ASP A 747 -16.26 15.44 49.33
C ASP A 747 -15.72 14.93 50.69
N ASP A 748 -15.93 15.70 51.76
CA ASP A 748 -15.38 15.46 53.12
C ASP A 748 -15.71 14.08 53.72
N ASP A 749 -16.76 13.40 53.22
CA ASP A 749 -17.25 12.10 53.68
C ASP A 749 -16.98 10.93 52.71
N PHE A 750 -16.14 11.11 51.68
CA PHE A 750 -15.81 10.08 50.70
C PHE A 750 -15.12 8.84 51.32
N ASP A 751 -15.84 7.70 51.32
CA ASP A 751 -15.37 6.42 51.89
C ASP A 751 -14.87 5.39 50.86
N GLY A 752 -14.99 5.70 49.56
CA GLY A 752 -14.61 4.83 48.43
C GLY A 752 -13.13 4.85 48.05
N ASP A 753 -12.84 4.40 46.83
CA ASP A 753 -11.52 4.28 46.24
C ASP A 753 -11.53 4.82 44.80
N ARG A 754 -11.19 6.11 44.65
CA ARG A 754 -11.18 6.82 43.38
C ARG A 754 -10.18 6.21 42.41
N VAL A 755 -9.00 5.83 42.90
CA VAL A 755 -7.89 5.27 42.13
C VAL A 755 -8.29 3.94 41.49
N LEU A 756 -8.95 3.07 42.24
CA LEU A 756 -9.55 1.85 41.68
C LEU A 756 -10.65 2.19 40.67
N SER A 757 -11.53 3.16 40.97
CA SER A 757 -12.64 3.54 40.09
C SER A 757 -12.17 4.05 38.71
N ASN A 758 -11.08 4.82 38.67
CA ASN A 758 -10.46 5.34 37.45
C ASN A 758 -9.94 4.18 36.58
N SER A 759 -9.23 3.22 37.17
CA SER A 759 -8.74 2.03 36.47
C SER A 759 -9.88 1.18 35.91
N ILE A 760 -10.95 0.95 36.68
CA ILE A 760 -12.13 0.22 36.21
C ILE A 760 -12.78 0.91 35.00
N LEU A 761 -12.91 2.25 35.01
CA LEU A 761 -13.39 3.00 33.84
C LEU A 761 -12.44 2.86 32.65
N PHE A 762 -11.13 2.95 32.86
CA PHE A 762 -10.16 2.85 31.77
C PHE A 762 -10.16 1.44 31.13
N ILE A 763 -10.15 0.37 31.94
CA ILE A 763 -10.22 -1.01 31.47
C ILE A 763 -11.52 -1.25 30.67
N MET A 764 -12.64 -0.72 31.14
CA MET A 764 -13.94 -0.85 30.46
C MET A 764 -13.99 -0.04 29.15
N GLU A 765 -13.72 1.27 29.20
CA GLU A 765 -13.83 2.17 28.05
C GLU A 765 -12.83 1.82 26.94
N TYR A 766 -11.55 1.60 27.28
CA TYR A 766 -10.53 1.25 26.29
C TYR A 766 -10.64 -0.22 25.83
N GLY A 767 -11.27 -1.09 26.63
CA GLY A 767 -11.61 -2.45 26.23
C GLY A 767 -12.60 -2.50 25.06
N TRP A 768 -13.56 -1.57 25.02
CA TRP A 768 -14.46 -1.41 23.87
C TRP A 768 -13.70 -0.97 22.60
N TRP A 769 -12.77 -0.02 22.73
CA TRP A 769 -11.90 0.39 21.62
C TRP A 769 -11.01 -0.76 21.13
N THR A 770 -10.47 -1.57 22.05
CA THR A 770 -9.64 -2.75 21.74
C THR A 770 -10.42 -3.79 20.94
N GLU A 771 -11.68 -4.05 21.28
CA GLU A 771 -12.56 -4.91 20.48
C GLU A 771 -12.84 -4.30 19.09
N LEU A 772 -13.16 -3.01 19.01
CA LEU A 772 -13.38 -2.32 17.73
C LEU A 772 -12.15 -2.40 16.82
N ASN A 773 -10.94 -2.33 17.40
CA ASN A 773 -9.68 -2.48 16.66
C ASN A 773 -9.36 -3.94 16.26
N TYR A 774 -9.92 -4.94 16.95
CA TYR A 774 -9.76 -6.37 16.64
C TYR A 774 -10.83 -6.91 15.68
N ALA A 775 -12.06 -6.40 15.76
CA ALA A 775 -13.19 -6.81 14.92
C ALA A 775 -13.04 -6.35 13.45
N ILE A 776 -12.44 -5.16 13.23
CA ILE A 776 -12.24 -4.60 11.88
C ILE A 776 -11.34 -5.51 11.01
N PRO A 777 -10.10 -5.89 11.40
CA PRO A 777 -9.26 -6.78 10.57
C PRO A 777 -9.86 -8.16 10.32
N GLU A 778 -10.64 -8.69 11.27
CA GLU A 778 -11.38 -9.96 11.16
C GLU A 778 -12.59 -9.91 10.22
N GLY A 779 -12.97 -8.71 9.76
CA GLY A 779 -14.11 -8.46 8.88
C GLY A 779 -15.46 -8.55 9.57
N ASP A 780 -15.53 -8.49 10.90
CA ASP A 780 -16.78 -8.64 11.67
C ASP A 780 -17.45 -7.30 11.93
N ILE A 781 -18.04 -6.74 10.87
CA ILE A 781 -18.82 -5.50 10.92
C ILE A 781 -20.00 -5.58 11.90
N GLY A 782 -20.49 -6.78 12.22
CA GLY A 782 -21.52 -6.96 13.24
C GLY A 782 -21.00 -6.62 14.64
N ARG A 783 -19.81 -7.10 15.01
CA ARG A 783 -19.18 -6.77 16.30
C ARG A 783 -18.77 -5.30 16.39
N VAL A 784 -18.27 -4.74 15.29
CA VAL A 784 -18.03 -3.28 15.16
C VAL A 784 -19.27 -2.48 15.54
N LEU A 785 -20.45 -2.84 15.01
CA LEU A 785 -21.69 -2.11 15.28
C LEU A 785 -22.19 -2.24 16.73
N GLU A 786 -21.96 -3.36 17.42
CA GLU A 786 -22.28 -3.45 18.86
C GLU A 786 -21.46 -2.45 19.68
N ILE A 787 -20.17 -2.23 19.33
CA ILE A 787 -19.36 -1.17 19.96
C ILE A 787 -19.86 0.23 19.58
N LEU A 788 -20.28 0.46 18.33
CA LEU A 788 -20.79 1.77 17.92
C LEU A 788 -22.10 2.15 18.64
N LYS A 789 -22.94 1.17 19.01
CA LYS A 789 -24.10 1.42 19.90
C LYS A 789 -23.66 1.94 21.28
N ILE A 790 -22.62 1.33 21.88
CA ILE A 790 -22.04 1.82 23.15
C ILE A 790 -21.47 3.23 22.98
N PHE A 791 -20.80 3.50 21.86
CA PHE A 791 -20.19 4.81 21.57
C PHE A 791 -21.23 5.94 21.42
N ILE A 792 -22.52 5.66 21.15
CA ILE A 792 -23.59 6.68 21.25
C ILE A 792 -23.60 7.32 22.65
N PHE A 793 -23.56 6.49 23.69
CA PHE A 793 -23.53 6.92 25.09
C PHE A 793 -22.17 7.53 25.44
N THR A 794 -21.06 6.86 25.11
CA THR A 794 -19.71 7.36 25.39
C THR A 794 -19.48 8.76 24.79
N PHE A 795 -19.87 9.01 23.53
CA PHE A 795 -19.78 10.35 22.94
C PHE A 795 -20.76 11.34 23.59
N ALA A 796 -21.96 10.92 23.98
CA ALA A 796 -22.90 11.78 24.72
C ALA A 796 -22.31 12.29 26.05
N GLY A 797 -21.42 11.54 26.72
CA GLY A 797 -20.71 11.99 27.93
C GLY A 797 -19.61 13.05 27.71
N THR A 798 -19.12 13.20 26.47
CA THR A 798 -17.95 14.03 26.11
C THR A 798 -18.34 15.44 25.61
N ALA A 799 -17.38 16.18 25.05
CA ALA A 799 -17.62 17.34 24.20
C ALA A 799 -17.95 16.97 22.73
N ASN A 800 -17.64 15.74 22.28
CA ASN A 800 -17.75 15.29 20.89
C ASN A 800 -19.18 14.89 20.50
N GLN A 801 -20.15 15.76 20.83
CA GLN A 801 -21.59 15.57 20.64
C GLN A 801 -22.01 15.39 19.18
N ASN A 802 -21.17 15.78 18.22
CA ASN A 802 -21.41 15.51 16.81
C ASN A 802 -21.26 14.02 16.47
N TYR A 803 -20.27 13.32 17.03
CA TYR A 803 -20.14 11.87 16.83
C TYR A 803 -21.26 11.06 17.49
N MET A 804 -21.79 11.50 18.64
CA MET A 804 -23.04 10.96 19.21
C MET A 804 -24.20 11.02 18.19
N ARG A 805 -24.40 12.19 17.56
CA ARG A 805 -25.44 12.38 16.53
C ARG A 805 -25.18 11.52 15.28
N TYR A 806 -23.93 11.35 14.87
CA TYR A 806 -23.57 10.52 13.71
C TYR A 806 -23.77 9.02 13.98
N MET A 807 -23.43 8.54 15.18
CA MET A 807 -23.67 7.13 15.59
C MET A 807 -25.17 6.84 15.72
N LEU A 808 -25.96 7.79 16.26
CA LEU A 808 -27.42 7.69 16.23
C LEU A 808 -27.98 7.66 14.80
N ASP A 809 -27.43 8.45 13.87
CA ASP A 809 -27.86 8.43 12.47
C ASP A 809 -27.49 7.12 11.74
N VAL A 810 -26.40 6.46 12.12
CA VAL A 810 -26.06 5.09 11.68
C VAL A 810 -27.06 4.07 12.26
N TYR A 811 -27.36 4.15 13.55
CA TYR A 811 -28.34 3.27 14.20
C TYR A 811 -29.74 3.43 13.59
N ALA A 812 -30.21 4.68 13.44
CA ALA A 812 -31.51 4.98 12.85
C ALA A 812 -31.62 4.50 11.39
N LEU A 813 -30.54 4.67 10.61
CA LEU A 813 -30.45 4.17 9.25
C LEU A 813 -30.60 2.64 9.21
N LEU A 814 -29.87 1.92 10.06
CA LEU A 814 -29.79 0.46 10.02
C LEU A 814 -31.01 -0.25 10.61
N GLU A 815 -31.70 0.33 11.61
CA GLU A 815 -32.87 -0.30 12.24
C GLU A 815 -34.22 0.14 11.65
N PHE A 816 -34.36 1.37 11.16
CA PHE A 816 -35.66 1.90 10.69
C PHE A 816 -35.67 2.28 9.20
N GLU A 817 -34.60 2.89 8.67
CA GLU A 817 -34.62 3.49 7.32
C GLU A 817 -34.12 2.54 6.21
N CYS A 818 -33.50 1.41 6.57
CA CYS A 818 -33.05 0.39 5.64
C CYS A 818 -34.13 -0.68 5.33
N SER A 819 -34.12 -1.19 4.10
CA SER A 819 -34.68 -2.51 3.80
C SER A 819 -33.72 -3.60 4.27
N PRO A 820 -34.17 -4.85 4.52
CA PRO A 820 -33.26 -5.95 4.87
C PRO A 820 -32.18 -6.20 3.79
N ALA A 821 -32.56 -6.03 2.52
CA ALA A 821 -31.67 -6.08 1.37
C ALA A 821 -30.61 -4.97 1.41
N LEU A 822 -31.00 -3.72 1.70
CA LEU A 822 -30.08 -2.60 1.88
C LEU A 822 -29.13 -2.84 3.06
N LYS A 823 -29.66 -3.22 4.22
CA LYS A 823 -28.88 -3.46 5.45
C LYS A 823 -27.76 -4.47 5.20
N ILE A 824 -28.08 -5.65 4.67
CA ILE A 824 -27.08 -6.68 4.33
C ILE A 824 -26.06 -6.15 3.32
N THR A 825 -26.51 -5.39 2.31
CA THR A 825 -25.63 -4.82 1.29
C THR A 825 -24.66 -3.78 1.87
N LEU A 826 -25.11 -2.88 2.77
CA LEU A 826 -24.22 -1.92 3.45
C LEU A 826 -23.17 -2.65 4.31
N LEU A 827 -23.60 -3.62 5.13
CA LEU A 827 -22.72 -4.41 5.99
C LEU A 827 -21.63 -5.14 5.19
N ASN A 828 -22.00 -5.83 4.10
CA ASN A 828 -21.07 -6.58 3.25
C ASN A 828 -20.06 -5.71 2.47
N ASN A 829 -20.16 -4.38 2.56
CA ASN A 829 -19.40 -3.44 1.74
C ASN A 829 -18.72 -2.31 2.54
N TRP A 830 -18.93 -2.21 3.86
CA TRP A 830 -18.40 -1.10 4.67
C TRP A 830 -16.88 -1.14 4.79
N LEU A 831 -16.32 -2.29 5.19
CA LEU A 831 -14.87 -2.50 5.24
C LEU A 831 -14.34 -2.96 3.87
N PHE A 832 -13.11 -2.57 3.56
CA PHE A 832 -12.40 -3.02 2.37
C PHE A 832 -11.39 -4.11 2.72
N ASN A 833 -11.00 -4.91 1.73
CA ASN A 833 -9.93 -5.90 1.86
C ASN A 833 -9.16 -5.93 0.53
N LEU A 834 -8.02 -5.25 0.46
CA LEU A 834 -7.35 -5.00 -0.84
C LEU A 834 -6.53 -6.22 -1.33
N ARG A 835 -6.52 -7.29 -0.52
CA ARG A 835 -5.83 -8.55 -0.76
C ARG A 835 -6.76 -9.67 -1.19
N GLY A 836 -7.87 -9.84 -0.47
CA GLY A 836 -8.64 -11.08 -0.44
C GLY A 836 -8.10 -12.10 0.56
N GLU A 837 -7.43 -11.64 1.63
CA GLU A 837 -6.85 -12.47 2.69
C GLU A 837 -7.64 -12.30 4.01
N ALA A 838 -7.69 -13.35 4.84
CA ALA A 838 -8.30 -13.25 6.16
C ALA A 838 -7.43 -12.41 7.11
N GLY A 839 -8.04 -11.63 8.01
CA GLY A 839 -7.31 -10.74 8.91
C GLY A 839 -6.77 -9.46 8.26
N LYS A 840 -7.11 -9.18 6.99
CA LYS A 840 -6.62 -8.02 6.21
C LYS A 840 -7.76 -7.07 5.76
N PHE A 841 -8.83 -6.99 6.56
CA PHE A 841 -9.86 -5.96 6.38
C PHE A 841 -9.43 -4.62 6.98
N VAL A 842 -9.86 -3.52 6.35
CA VAL A 842 -9.45 -2.14 6.67
C VAL A 842 -10.62 -1.16 6.48
N GLU A 843 -10.57 -0.02 7.15
CA GLU A 843 -11.56 1.04 7.04
C GLU A 843 -11.49 1.77 5.67
N GLY A 844 -12.60 2.38 5.26
CA GLY A 844 -12.68 3.07 3.97
C GLY A 844 -12.00 4.43 3.94
N ASP A 845 -12.14 5.21 5.03
CA ASP A 845 -11.42 6.48 5.22
C ASP A 845 -9.91 6.26 5.30
N VAL A 846 -9.47 5.24 6.06
CA VAL A 846 -8.06 4.78 6.08
C VAL A 846 -7.53 4.50 4.67
N THR A 847 -8.31 3.80 3.85
CA THR A 847 -7.91 3.51 2.46
C THR A 847 -7.84 4.77 1.60
N GLN A 848 -8.74 5.73 1.82
CA GLN A 848 -8.73 7.02 1.13
C GLN A 848 -7.54 7.88 1.57
N GLU A 849 -7.21 7.91 2.86
CA GLU A 849 -6.07 8.66 3.41
C GLU A 849 -4.71 8.14 2.91
N TRP A 850 -4.57 6.83 2.69
CA TRP A 850 -3.38 6.25 2.05
C TRP A 850 -3.19 6.76 0.62
N PHE A 851 -4.29 7.02 -0.10
CA PHE A 851 -4.23 7.67 -1.39
C PHE A 851 -3.92 9.17 -1.23
N ASN A 852 -4.59 9.88 -0.31
CA ASN A 852 -4.35 11.29 -0.01
C ASN A 852 -2.87 11.60 0.24
N LYS A 853 -2.21 10.90 1.19
CA LYS A 853 -0.78 11.10 1.50
C LYS A 853 0.12 10.86 0.29
N TRP A 854 -0.21 9.90 -0.58
CA TRP A 854 0.53 9.66 -1.82
C TRP A 854 0.31 10.77 -2.87
N LEU A 855 -0.92 11.30 -2.99
CA LEU A 855 -1.25 12.43 -3.86
C LEU A 855 -0.51 13.71 -3.43
N ILE A 856 -0.55 14.04 -2.14
CA ILE A 856 0.15 15.17 -1.53
C ILE A 856 1.67 15.06 -1.76
N GLY A 857 2.23 13.85 -1.61
CA GLY A 857 3.64 13.57 -1.90
C GLY A 857 4.04 13.83 -3.37
N MET A 858 3.11 13.67 -4.33
CA MET A 858 3.36 14.09 -5.72
C MET A 858 3.27 15.61 -5.92
N VAL A 859 2.35 16.30 -5.24
CA VAL A 859 2.23 17.78 -5.31
C VAL A 859 3.51 18.45 -4.84
N LYS A 860 4.04 18.06 -3.67
CA LYS A 860 5.30 18.57 -3.09
C LYS A 860 6.48 18.56 -4.09
N ARG A 861 6.52 17.60 -5.03
CA ARG A 861 7.64 17.43 -5.99
C ARG A 861 7.48 18.15 -7.32
N ARG A 862 6.33 18.80 -7.60
CA ARG A 862 6.06 19.42 -8.90
C ARG A 862 5.37 20.80 -8.84
N GLY A 863 4.68 21.10 -7.74
CA GLY A 863 3.71 22.19 -7.70
C GLY A 863 2.46 21.91 -8.56
N GLY A 864 1.59 22.91 -8.62
CA GLY A 864 0.25 22.83 -9.24
C GLY A 864 -0.88 22.77 -8.20
N GLU A 865 -2.10 22.61 -8.70
CA GLU A 865 -3.34 22.51 -7.92
C GLU A 865 -3.95 21.10 -7.97
N PHE A 866 -4.89 20.79 -7.07
CA PHE A 866 -5.52 19.47 -7.03
C PHE A 866 -6.50 19.20 -8.20
N ASP A 867 -7.04 20.23 -8.85
CA ASP A 867 -7.86 20.11 -10.06
C ASP A 867 -7.05 20.14 -11.37
N ASP A 868 -5.72 20.30 -11.27
CA ASP A 868 -4.86 20.47 -12.42
C ASP A 868 -4.91 19.22 -13.34
N LYS A 869 -4.87 19.44 -14.65
CA LYS A 869 -5.11 18.39 -15.66
C LYS A 869 -4.18 17.18 -15.49
N TYR A 870 -2.98 17.40 -14.97
CA TYR A 870 -2.02 16.35 -14.69
C TYR A 870 -2.44 15.47 -13.50
N TYR A 871 -2.89 16.07 -12.39
CA TYR A 871 -3.40 15.31 -11.25
C TYR A 871 -4.63 14.53 -11.65
N ARG A 872 -5.59 15.21 -12.29
CA ARG A 872 -6.87 14.64 -12.72
C ARG A 872 -6.79 13.53 -13.78
N GLN A 873 -5.74 13.47 -14.61
CA GLN A 873 -5.65 12.49 -15.71
C GLN A 873 -4.53 11.47 -15.55
N THR A 874 -3.38 11.86 -14.99
CA THR A 874 -2.21 10.98 -14.88
C THR A 874 -2.08 10.37 -13.50
N ILE A 875 -2.37 11.14 -12.44
CA ILE A 875 -2.04 10.74 -11.07
C ILE A 875 -3.23 10.10 -10.36
N ALA A 876 -4.28 10.87 -10.09
CA ALA A 876 -5.30 10.46 -9.12
C ALA A 876 -6.03 9.16 -9.50
N PRO A 877 -6.48 8.93 -10.76
CA PRO A 877 -7.10 7.66 -11.14
C PRO A 877 -6.18 6.43 -11.07
N ASN A 878 -4.87 6.61 -10.93
CA ASN A 878 -3.87 5.54 -10.92
C ASN A 878 -3.23 5.30 -9.54
N VAL A 879 -3.60 6.05 -8.49
CA VAL A 879 -2.91 6.01 -7.18
C VAL A 879 -2.86 4.62 -6.55
N PHE A 880 -3.98 3.88 -6.57
CA PHE A 880 -4.06 2.50 -6.10
C PHE A 880 -3.07 1.57 -6.84
N HIS A 881 -2.98 1.70 -8.16
CA HIS A 881 -2.09 0.89 -9.00
C HIS A 881 -0.61 1.27 -8.83
N PHE A 882 -0.28 2.54 -8.51
CA PHE A 882 1.08 2.95 -8.18
C PHE A 882 1.59 2.37 -6.86
N LEU A 883 0.71 2.01 -5.92
CA LEU A 883 1.09 1.24 -4.74
C LEU A 883 1.37 -0.22 -5.13
N LYS A 884 0.48 -0.84 -5.91
CA LYS A 884 0.57 -2.25 -6.35
C LYS A 884 1.82 -2.55 -7.20
N ILE A 885 2.09 -1.76 -8.25
CA ILE A 885 3.16 -2.05 -9.22
C ILE A 885 4.57 -2.08 -8.60
N LYS A 886 4.78 -1.41 -7.46
CA LYS A 886 6.05 -1.51 -6.72
C LYS A 886 6.36 -2.95 -6.33
N GLU A 887 5.34 -3.68 -5.89
CA GLU A 887 5.47 -5.04 -5.34
C GLU A 887 5.35 -6.10 -6.43
N ASP A 888 4.52 -5.86 -7.46
CA ASP A 888 4.48 -6.69 -8.66
C ASP A 888 5.88 -6.81 -9.30
N ILE A 889 6.63 -5.70 -9.35
CA ILE A 889 7.99 -5.67 -9.94
C ILE A 889 9.04 -6.27 -9.00
N GLU A 890 8.94 -6.11 -7.68
CA GLU A 890 9.82 -6.83 -6.74
C GLU A 890 9.65 -8.35 -6.89
N SER A 891 8.39 -8.82 -6.93
CA SER A 891 8.04 -10.23 -7.15
C SER A 891 8.49 -10.75 -8.53
N ALA A 892 8.34 -9.96 -9.59
CA ALA A 892 8.72 -10.33 -10.96
C ALA A 892 10.21 -10.69 -11.12
N PHE A 893 11.08 -10.15 -10.25
CA PHE A 893 12.53 -10.35 -10.24
C PHE A 893 13.01 -11.40 -9.20
N ASP A 894 12.10 -12.20 -8.65
CA ASP A 894 12.36 -13.19 -7.59
C ASP A 894 13.04 -12.57 -6.34
N LEU A 895 12.85 -11.27 -6.11
CA LEU A 895 13.34 -10.62 -4.91
C LEU A 895 12.47 -11.04 -3.74
N LYS A 896 13.07 -11.55 -2.65
CA LYS A 896 12.39 -11.57 -1.37
C LYS A 896 11.91 -10.14 -1.09
N ARG A 897 10.59 -9.99 -0.95
CA ARG A 897 9.93 -8.83 -0.36
C ARG A 897 10.79 -8.35 0.82
N ARG A 898 11.28 -7.11 0.78
CA ARG A 898 11.89 -6.53 1.98
C ARG A 898 10.79 -6.45 3.03
N SER A 899 11.07 -6.92 4.25
CA SER A 899 10.16 -6.57 5.35
C SER A 899 10.12 -5.04 5.42
N LYS A 900 8.89 -4.52 5.34
CA LYS A 900 8.58 -3.11 5.59
C LYS A 900 7.98 -2.96 6.99
N ALA A 901 7.78 -4.08 7.69
CA ALA A 901 7.34 -4.11 9.08
C ALA A 901 8.49 -3.55 9.90
N HIS A 902 8.31 -2.34 10.42
CA HIS A 902 9.12 -1.91 11.53
C HIS A 902 8.63 -2.75 12.71
N THR A 903 9.36 -3.81 13.04
CA THR A 903 9.02 -4.71 14.15
C THR A 903 9.09 -3.92 15.45
N SER A 904 7.96 -3.29 15.76
CA SER A 904 7.72 -2.40 16.88
C SER A 904 8.42 -2.95 18.13
N PRO A 905 9.40 -2.23 18.72
CA PRO A 905 10.20 -2.74 19.83
C PRO A 905 9.31 -3.36 20.90
N HIS A 906 9.62 -4.61 21.27
CA HIS A 906 8.73 -5.37 22.15
C HIS A 906 8.71 -4.71 23.52
N LEU A 907 7.54 -4.23 23.93
CA LEU A 907 7.30 -3.47 25.16
C LEU A 907 7.35 -4.34 26.44
N ARG A 908 8.28 -5.29 26.50
CA ARG A 908 8.32 -6.39 27.47
C ARG A 908 8.80 -5.90 28.84
N ASP A 909 9.77 -5.00 28.84
CA ASP A 909 10.35 -4.44 30.06
C ASP A 909 9.45 -3.33 30.62
N GLU A 910 8.84 -2.53 29.75
CA GLU A 910 7.81 -1.53 30.06
C GLU A 910 6.59 -2.20 30.71
N THR A 911 6.13 -3.33 30.17
CA THR A 911 5.06 -4.14 30.79
C THR A 911 5.46 -4.61 32.19
N GLN A 912 6.70 -5.06 32.39
CA GLN A 912 7.19 -5.46 33.72
C GLN A 912 7.32 -4.30 34.70
N ILE A 913 7.69 -3.10 34.23
CA ILE A 913 7.74 -1.88 35.05
C ILE A 913 6.32 -1.48 35.49
N LEU A 914 5.35 -1.49 34.58
CA LEU A 914 3.95 -1.21 34.91
C LEU A 914 3.37 -2.25 35.88
N LEU A 915 3.57 -3.54 35.63
CA LEU A 915 3.14 -4.62 36.55
C LEU A 915 3.77 -4.49 37.94
N ARG A 916 5.03 -4.07 38.04
CA ARG A 916 5.69 -3.79 39.31
C ARG A 916 5.01 -2.61 40.03
N MET A 917 4.81 -1.49 39.33
CA MET A 917 4.16 -0.31 39.88
C MET A 917 2.72 -0.59 40.35
N TYR A 918 1.91 -1.28 39.55
CA TYR A 918 0.52 -1.60 39.91
C TYR A 918 0.42 -2.53 41.13
N LYS A 919 1.37 -3.46 41.26
CA LYS A 919 1.52 -4.29 42.46
C LYS A 919 1.96 -3.47 43.69
N GLU A 920 2.96 -2.61 43.55
CA GLU A 920 3.54 -1.84 44.66
C GLU A 920 2.60 -0.77 45.21
N GLU A 921 1.82 -0.12 44.33
CA GLU A 921 0.82 0.90 44.68
C GLU A 921 -0.57 0.28 45.03
N GLU A 922 -0.70 -1.05 44.91
CA GLU A 922 -1.93 -1.83 45.07
C GLU A 922 -3.10 -1.31 44.20
N LEU A 923 -2.89 -1.07 42.90
CA LEU A 923 -3.88 -0.45 42.02
C LEU A 923 -5.22 -1.21 42.01
N HIS A 924 -5.20 -2.51 41.69
CA HIS A 924 -6.39 -3.33 41.49
C HIS A 924 -6.92 -4.01 42.77
N LEU A 925 -6.68 -3.38 43.92
CA LEU A 925 -7.22 -3.74 45.24
C LEU A 925 -8.03 -2.57 45.80
N PHE A 926 -9.10 -2.85 46.54
CA PHE A 926 -9.94 -1.80 47.16
C PHE A 926 -9.32 -1.28 48.46
N ARG A 927 -9.09 0.03 48.54
CA ARG A 927 -8.48 0.72 49.68
C ARG A 927 -9.38 1.91 50.09
N PRO A 928 -10.17 1.80 51.17
CA PRO A 928 -11.12 2.83 51.58
C PRO A 928 -10.46 4.20 51.82
N GLY A 929 -11.12 5.27 51.35
CA GLY A 929 -10.64 6.64 51.41
C GLY A 929 -9.49 6.97 50.45
N ARG A 930 -9.18 6.10 49.46
CA ARG A 930 -8.07 6.34 48.52
C ARG A 930 -8.50 7.27 47.39
N SER A 931 -7.97 8.49 47.39
CA SER A 931 -7.93 9.39 46.23
C SER A 931 -6.56 10.06 46.13
N MET A 932 -6.11 10.33 44.90
CA MET A 932 -4.76 10.83 44.60
C MET A 932 -4.75 12.00 43.60
N GLY A 933 -5.86 12.73 43.50
CA GLY A 933 -5.95 13.99 42.75
C GLY A 933 -6.36 13.86 41.28
N HIS A 934 -6.68 12.65 40.81
CA HIS A 934 -7.26 12.40 39.50
C HIS A 934 -8.63 11.71 39.63
N ALA A 935 -9.61 12.19 38.87
CA ALA A 935 -10.90 11.53 38.71
C ALA A 935 -11.26 11.49 37.22
N ALA A 936 -11.40 10.28 36.68
CA ALA A 936 -11.97 10.07 35.35
C ALA A 936 -13.49 10.20 35.41
N VAL A 937 -14.09 10.86 34.43
CA VAL A 937 -15.54 10.98 34.32
C VAL A 937 -16.07 9.70 33.67
N ASN A 938 -17.07 9.04 34.26
CA ASN A 938 -17.78 7.98 33.56
C ASN A 938 -18.52 8.56 32.35
N ARG A 939 -17.98 8.33 31.14
CA ARG A 939 -18.55 8.90 29.91
C ARG A 939 -19.84 8.20 29.50
N PHE A 940 -20.00 6.93 29.86
CA PHE A 940 -21.17 6.13 29.52
C PHE A 940 -22.41 6.57 30.32
N ASP A 941 -22.36 6.54 31.66
CA ASP A 941 -23.51 6.94 32.51
C ASP A 941 -23.92 8.39 32.29
N ARG A 942 -22.94 9.29 32.22
CA ARG A 942 -23.18 10.72 31.93
C ARG A 942 -23.80 10.90 30.54
N GLY A 943 -23.47 10.04 29.60
CA GLY A 943 -24.06 9.99 28.27
C GLY A 943 -25.51 9.53 28.30
N TYR A 944 -25.81 8.47 29.04
CA TYR A 944 -27.17 7.98 29.29
C TYR A 944 -28.07 9.07 29.87
N GLN A 945 -27.62 9.69 30.96
CA GLN A 945 -28.33 10.80 31.62
C GLN A 945 -28.60 11.95 30.63
N ARG A 946 -27.58 12.41 29.90
CA ARG A 946 -27.74 13.50 28.91
C ARG A 946 -28.69 13.17 27.78
N LEU A 947 -28.76 11.92 27.32
CA LEU A 947 -29.71 11.47 26.29
C LEU A 947 -31.14 11.57 26.82
N GLU A 948 -31.39 11.08 28.04
CA GLU A 948 -32.70 11.08 28.68
C GLU A 948 -33.17 12.49 29.10
N ASP A 949 -32.27 13.30 29.68
CA ASP A 949 -32.49 14.70 30.06
C ASP A 949 -32.87 15.60 28.87
N GLY A 950 -32.58 15.16 27.64
CA GLY A 950 -33.13 15.77 26.44
C GLY A 950 -32.32 15.63 25.15
N LYS A 951 -31.09 15.12 25.14
CA LYS A 951 -30.30 15.02 23.89
C LYS A 951 -30.91 14.03 22.89
N MET A 952 -31.59 12.98 23.34
CA MET A 952 -32.38 12.12 22.45
C MET A 952 -33.53 12.91 21.82
N ARG A 953 -34.23 13.75 22.59
CA ARG A 953 -35.34 14.59 22.09
C ARG A 953 -34.87 15.64 21.09
N GLU A 954 -33.79 16.37 21.40
CA GLU A 954 -33.14 17.34 20.49
C GLU A 954 -32.78 16.68 19.14
N TYR A 955 -32.25 15.46 19.19
CA TYR A 955 -31.89 14.68 18.01
C TYR A 955 -33.13 14.23 17.21
N LEU A 956 -34.20 13.78 17.87
CA LEU A 956 -35.45 13.36 17.23
C LEU A 956 -36.20 14.53 16.59
N GLU A 957 -36.29 15.67 17.27
CA GLU A 957 -36.86 16.91 16.73
C GLU A 957 -36.05 17.39 15.50
N ARG A 958 -34.71 17.39 15.59
CA ARG A 958 -33.83 17.77 14.48
C ARG A 958 -33.87 16.79 13.30
N SER A 959 -34.23 15.53 13.52
CA SER A 959 -34.33 14.50 12.47
C SER A 959 -35.75 14.30 11.90
N ALA A 960 -36.80 14.80 12.56
CA ALA A 960 -38.15 14.86 12.01
C ALA A 960 -38.34 15.95 10.93
N GLU A 961 -37.47 16.97 10.89
CA GLU A 961 -37.58 18.05 9.91
C GLU A 961 -37.44 17.57 8.44
N PRO A 962 -36.43 16.76 8.05
CA PRO A 962 -36.34 16.19 6.70
C PRO A 962 -37.58 15.39 6.27
N SER A 963 -38.16 14.57 7.15
CA SER A 963 -39.35 13.77 6.83
C SER A 963 -40.59 14.64 6.65
N HIS A 964 -40.78 15.68 7.49
CA HIS A 964 -41.85 16.66 7.29
C HIS A 964 -41.72 17.42 5.96
N ARG A 965 -40.51 17.91 5.63
CA ARG A 965 -40.24 18.58 4.34
C ARG A 965 -40.50 17.64 3.15
N THR A 966 -40.08 16.38 3.25
CA THR A 966 -40.25 15.36 2.20
C THR A 966 -41.72 14.99 1.99
N ALA A 967 -42.48 14.78 3.08
CA ALA A 967 -43.90 14.48 3.01
C ALA A 967 -44.73 15.65 2.43
N ALA A 968 -44.39 16.90 2.78
CA ALA A 968 -45.05 18.09 2.25
C ALA A 968 -44.83 18.32 0.74
N ILE A 969 -43.87 17.61 0.13
CA ILE A 969 -43.50 17.71 -1.29
C ILE A 969 -44.03 16.51 -2.11
N ALA A 970 -44.78 15.59 -1.48
CA ALA A 970 -45.45 14.49 -2.14
C ALA A 970 -46.35 14.95 -3.32
N PRO A 971 -46.45 14.16 -4.40
CA PRO A 971 -46.89 14.67 -5.70
C PRO A 971 -48.39 14.99 -5.76
N ASN A 972 -48.72 16.29 -5.80
CA ASN A 972 -49.94 16.76 -6.45
C ASN A 972 -49.64 17.00 -7.95
N PRO A 973 -50.18 16.18 -8.87
CA PRO A 973 -49.83 16.22 -10.29
C PRO A 973 -50.39 17.43 -11.07
N SER A 974 -51.09 18.37 -10.42
CA SER A 974 -51.66 19.56 -11.06
C SER A 974 -50.97 20.89 -10.72
N ALA A 975 -49.92 20.89 -9.89
CA ALA A 975 -49.24 22.12 -9.46
C ALA A 975 -48.04 22.47 -10.37
N PRO A 976 -48.05 23.59 -11.12
CA PRO A 976 -47.01 23.92 -12.10
C PRO A 976 -45.62 24.08 -11.45
N GLU A 977 -44.57 23.95 -12.28
CA GLU A 977 -43.18 24.09 -11.84
C GLU A 977 -42.87 25.52 -11.37
N LEU A 978 -42.17 25.62 -10.23
CA LEU A 978 -41.46 26.84 -9.88
C LEU A 978 -40.08 26.81 -10.53
N ILE A 979 -39.86 27.66 -11.54
CA ILE A 979 -38.57 27.75 -12.24
C ILE A 979 -37.54 28.40 -11.31
N LEU A 980 -36.61 27.60 -10.79
CA LEU A 980 -35.41 28.08 -10.11
C LEU A 980 -34.44 28.68 -11.13
N PHE A 981 -34.36 30.02 -11.17
CA PHE A 981 -33.40 30.73 -12.01
C PHE A 981 -31.96 30.53 -11.51
N THR A 982 -31.09 30.02 -12.37
CA THR A 982 -29.63 30.01 -12.13
C THR A 982 -28.99 31.33 -12.58
N PRO A 983 -27.96 31.84 -11.89
CA PRO A 983 -27.33 33.15 -12.17
C PRO A 983 -26.37 33.13 -13.38
N SER A 984 -26.75 32.42 -14.45
CA SER A 984 -25.86 32.06 -15.57
C SER A 984 -26.36 32.49 -16.96
N ASN A 985 -27.40 33.33 -17.06
CA ASN A 985 -27.92 33.82 -18.34
C ASN A 985 -28.33 35.32 -18.29
N PRO A 986 -27.43 36.26 -18.63
CA PRO A 986 -27.65 37.69 -18.42
C PRO A 986 -28.40 38.36 -19.58
N ARG A 987 -29.72 38.15 -19.69
CA ARG A 987 -30.63 38.98 -20.54
C ARG A 987 -32.12 38.83 -20.20
N ILE A 988 -32.57 39.50 -19.15
CA ILE A 988 -33.98 39.91 -19.00
C ILE A 988 -34.01 41.42 -18.86
N THR A 989 -34.61 42.12 -19.83
CA THR A 989 -34.79 43.57 -19.76
C THR A 989 -35.98 43.92 -18.87
N ALA A 990 -35.91 45.09 -18.22
CA ALA A 990 -36.96 45.56 -17.29
C ALA A 990 -38.36 45.74 -17.92
N SER A 991 -38.48 45.67 -19.25
CA SER A 991 -39.76 45.60 -19.97
C SER A 991 -40.47 44.26 -19.80
N GLY A 992 -39.74 43.14 -19.73
CA GLY A 992 -40.33 41.80 -19.63
C GLY A 992 -41.06 41.53 -18.31
N LEU A 993 -40.49 42.01 -17.19
CA LEU A 993 -41.07 41.87 -15.85
C LEU A 993 -42.49 42.48 -15.75
N ARG A 994 -42.81 43.52 -16.55
CA ARG A 994 -44.12 44.19 -16.56
C ARG A 994 -45.22 43.40 -17.27
N GLN A 995 -44.91 42.29 -17.93
CA GLN A 995 -45.88 41.43 -18.63
C GLN A 995 -46.28 40.18 -17.83
N LEU A 996 -45.69 39.94 -16.67
CA LEU A 996 -46.04 38.83 -15.78
C LEU A 996 -47.31 39.13 -14.98
N ASN A 997 -48.07 38.08 -14.65
CA ASN A 997 -49.27 38.16 -13.82
C ASN A 997 -48.93 38.77 -12.43
N PRO A 998 -49.77 39.68 -11.86
CA PRO A 998 -49.53 40.28 -10.55
C PRO A 998 -49.28 39.27 -9.41
N VAL A 999 -49.87 38.07 -9.45
CA VAL A 999 -49.62 37.00 -8.46
C VAL A 999 -48.21 36.43 -8.60
N ILE A 1000 -47.71 36.29 -9.83
CA ILE A 1000 -46.33 35.85 -10.10
C ILE A 1000 -45.35 36.96 -9.72
N GLN A 1001 -45.68 38.22 -10.00
CA GLN A 1001 -44.90 39.37 -9.51
C GLN A 1001 -44.86 39.40 -7.97
N TYR A 1002 -45.98 39.15 -7.29
CA TYR A 1002 -46.06 39.12 -5.82
C TYR A 1002 -45.21 37.97 -5.23
N HIS A 1003 -45.27 36.76 -5.78
CA HIS A 1003 -44.43 35.66 -5.31
C HIS A 1003 -42.94 35.85 -5.61
N LEU A 1004 -42.59 36.36 -6.80
CA LEU A 1004 -41.21 36.73 -7.10
C LEU A 1004 -40.71 37.86 -6.20
N PHE A 1005 -41.57 38.84 -5.88
CA PHE A 1005 -41.24 39.92 -4.95
C PHE A 1005 -41.06 39.40 -3.52
N GLN A 1006 -41.92 38.49 -3.04
CA GLN A 1006 -41.74 37.82 -1.74
C GLN A 1006 -40.41 37.03 -1.68
N GLN A 1007 -40.06 36.28 -2.73
CA GLN A 1007 -38.78 35.56 -2.81
C GLN A 1007 -37.58 36.51 -2.88
N PHE A 1008 -37.65 37.58 -3.69
CA PHE A 1008 -36.60 38.61 -3.73
C PHE A 1008 -36.49 39.37 -2.40
N HIS A 1009 -37.61 39.56 -1.68
CA HIS A 1009 -37.61 40.25 -0.39
C HIS A 1009 -37.03 39.37 0.72
N GLN A 1010 -37.25 38.05 0.69
CA GLN A 1010 -36.51 37.10 1.55
C GLN A 1010 -35.01 37.09 1.22
N LEU A 1011 -34.63 37.10 -0.06
CA LEU A 1011 -33.22 37.18 -0.49
C LEU A 1011 -32.56 38.52 -0.12
N LEU A 1012 -33.28 39.64 -0.17
CA LEU A 1012 -32.76 40.97 0.16
C LEU A 1012 -32.76 41.28 1.67
N LEU A 1013 -33.61 40.62 2.47
CA LEU A 1013 -33.55 40.68 3.93
C LEU A 1013 -32.41 39.84 4.53
N LEU A 1014 -31.65 39.12 3.69
CA LEU A 1014 -30.44 38.38 4.05
C LEU A 1014 -29.16 39.08 3.55
N GLN A 1015 -29.12 40.41 3.68
CA GLN A 1015 -27.88 41.10 4.05
C GLN A 1015 -27.59 40.81 5.53
N PRO A 1016 -26.31 40.82 5.98
CA PRO A 1016 -25.91 40.08 7.19
C PRO A 1016 -26.55 40.61 8.48
N ILE A 1017 -27.64 39.95 8.88
CA ILE A 1017 -28.05 39.87 10.28
C ILE A 1017 -26.89 39.22 11.02
N HIS A 1018 -26.44 39.84 12.12
CA HIS A 1018 -25.28 39.39 12.90
C HIS A 1018 -25.29 37.88 13.11
N CYS A 1019 -24.15 37.24 12.84
CA CYS A 1019 -23.96 35.81 13.02
C CYS A 1019 -24.30 35.43 14.47
N VAL A 1020 -25.46 34.82 14.69
CA VAL A 1020 -25.75 34.10 15.92
C VAL A 1020 -24.82 32.90 15.90
N ALA A 1021 -23.73 33.00 16.67
CA ALA A 1021 -22.50 32.24 16.52
C ALA A 1021 -22.68 30.85 15.88
N ASP A 1022 -22.34 30.76 14.60
CA ASP A 1022 -21.95 29.48 14.02
C ASP A 1022 -20.73 29.01 14.82
N GLU A 1023 -20.92 28.02 15.71
CA GLU A 1023 -19.78 27.20 16.14
C GLU A 1023 -19.15 26.66 14.86
N PRO A 1024 -17.86 26.94 14.58
CA PRO A 1024 -17.22 26.37 13.42
C PRO A 1024 -17.30 24.86 13.55
N LEU A 1025 -17.93 24.20 12.57
CA LEU A 1025 -17.90 22.75 12.42
C LEU A 1025 -16.48 22.37 12.00
N ALA A 1026 -15.58 22.39 12.98
CA ALA A 1026 -14.20 22.01 12.82
C ALA A 1026 -14.14 20.59 12.26
N SER A 1027 -13.44 20.44 11.14
CA SER A 1027 -13.01 19.15 10.63
C SER A 1027 -12.25 18.39 11.72
N GLY A 1028 -12.24 17.05 11.66
CA GLY A 1028 -11.25 16.26 12.41
C GLY A 1028 -9.81 16.68 12.08
N SER A 1029 -9.60 17.25 10.88
CA SER A 1029 -8.35 17.83 10.40
C SER A 1029 -8.17 19.32 10.71
N ASP A 1030 -9.12 20.04 11.34
CA ASP A 1030 -8.97 21.45 11.70
C ASP A 1030 -8.14 21.61 12.99
N LEU A 1031 -6.93 21.03 12.93
CA LEU A 1031 -5.76 21.44 13.68
C LEU A 1031 -5.13 22.62 12.95
N ALA A 1032 -4.89 23.73 13.64
CA ALA A 1032 -3.97 24.72 13.12
C ALA A 1032 -2.59 24.05 13.03
N VAL A 1033 -1.98 24.04 11.85
CA VAL A 1033 -0.64 23.48 11.65
C VAL A 1033 0.37 24.40 12.34
N THR A 1034 0.63 24.14 13.61
CA THR A 1034 1.71 24.79 14.36
C THR A 1034 3.04 24.31 13.78
N ILE A 1035 3.82 25.24 13.24
CA ILE A 1035 5.22 25.01 12.94
C ILE A 1035 5.95 25.03 14.29
N ASP A 1036 6.71 23.97 14.56
CA ASP A 1036 7.62 23.95 15.70
C ASP A 1036 8.78 24.91 15.42
N GLU A 1037 8.92 25.98 16.23
CA GLU A 1037 9.83 27.10 15.93
C GLU A 1037 11.32 26.73 16.10
N GLU A 1038 11.65 25.64 16.80
CA GLU A 1038 13.03 25.17 16.98
C GLU A 1038 13.46 24.17 15.89
N THR A 1039 12.54 23.33 15.39
CA THR A 1039 12.83 22.26 14.42
C THR A 1039 12.33 22.52 12.99
N GLY A 1040 11.40 23.48 12.82
CA GLY A 1040 10.76 23.78 11.53
C GLY A 1040 9.77 22.71 11.03
N LEU A 1041 9.42 21.74 11.87
CA LEU A 1041 8.52 20.62 11.51
C LEU A 1041 7.03 20.97 11.73
N MET A 1042 6.16 20.28 10.99
CA MET A 1042 4.71 20.45 11.08
C MET A 1042 4.13 19.54 12.17
N SER A 1043 3.67 20.13 13.28
CA SER A 1043 3.12 19.39 14.44
C SER A 1043 1.66 18.91 14.26
N ALA A 1044 1.27 18.56 13.02
CA ALA A 1044 -0.09 18.12 12.68
C ALA A 1044 -0.17 17.02 11.60
N ASP A 1045 0.97 16.48 11.13
CA ASP A 1045 0.96 15.25 10.31
C ASP A 1045 0.68 14.05 11.24
N TRP A 1046 -0.44 13.34 11.07
CA TRP A 1046 -0.83 12.14 11.85
C TRP A 1046 0.12 10.94 11.70
N TYR A 1047 1.18 11.10 10.91
CA TYR A 1047 2.09 10.06 10.45
C TYR A 1047 3.46 10.66 10.08
N SER A 1048 4.54 10.19 10.70
CA SER A 1048 5.90 10.34 10.19
C SER A 1048 6.09 9.70 8.79
N GLU A 1049 7.29 9.80 8.20
CA GLU A 1049 7.60 9.04 6.97
C GLU A 1049 7.74 7.53 7.27
N GLU A 1050 8.23 7.14 8.45
CA GLU A 1050 8.37 5.73 8.88
C GLU A 1050 7.01 5.07 9.13
N GLU A 1051 6.09 5.76 9.82
CA GLU A 1051 4.72 5.25 10.07
C GLU A 1051 3.91 5.08 8.76
N PHE A 1052 4.31 5.72 7.66
CA PHE A 1052 3.72 5.47 6.34
C PHE A 1052 4.17 4.13 5.74
N GLU A 1053 5.41 3.71 5.96
CA GLU A 1053 5.92 2.39 5.52
C GLU A 1053 5.21 1.28 6.32
N ASP A 1054 5.05 1.44 7.64
CA ASP A 1054 4.34 0.51 8.54
C ASP A 1054 2.83 0.38 8.22
N ILE A 1055 2.28 1.38 7.54
CA ILE A 1055 0.92 1.39 7.00
C ILE A 1055 0.83 0.67 5.65
N LEU A 1056 1.85 0.85 4.80
CA LEU A 1056 2.05 0.03 3.62
C LEU A 1056 2.31 -1.45 3.98
N VAL A 1057 2.57 -1.81 5.25
CA VAL A 1057 2.60 -3.21 5.74
C VAL A 1057 1.20 -3.77 6.01
N ARG A 1058 0.24 -2.97 6.49
CA ARG A 1058 -1.14 -3.44 6.68
C ARG A 1058 -1.82 -3.72 5.34
N LEU A 1059 -1.57 -2.87 4.35
CA LEU A 1059 -1.78 -3.19 2.94
C LEU A 1059 -0.91 -4.36 2.47
N CYS A 1060 0.34 -4.38 2.91
CA CYS A 1060 1.50 -5.16 2.46
C CYS A 1060 1.61 -6.66 2.77
N GLY A 1061 1.13 -7.10 3.94
CA GLY A 1061 1.12 -8.50 4.41
C GLY A 1061 2.48 -9.11 4.79
N GLU A 1062 2.45 -9.95 5.83
CA GLU A 1062 3.45 -10.95 6.21
C GLU A 1062 2.71 -12.17 6.82
N GLU A 1063 3.38 -13.33 6.85
CA GLU A 1063 3.02 -14.56 7.58
C GLU A 1063 4.11 -14.83 8.62
N GLU A 1064 3.73 -15.31 9.82
CA GLU A 1064 4.71 -15.75 10.83
C GLU A 1064 5.28 -17.14 10.49
N GLU A 1065 6.47 -17.18 9.89
CA GLU A 1065 7.37 -18.34 10.01
C GLU A 1065 8.57 -17.97 10.89
N LEU A 1066 8.90 -18.85 11.84
CA LEU A 1066 9.97 -18.65 12.82
C LEU A 1066 11.34 -18.55 12.15
N GLU A 1067 12.08 -17.49 12.45
CA GLU A 1067 13.47 -17.34 12.02
C GLU A 1067 14.35 -18.44 12.64
N THR A 1068 15.00 -19.23 11.79
CA THR A 1068 16.22 -19.95 12.15
C THR A 1068 17.42 -19.09 11.74
N SER A 1069 18.27 -18.76 12.70
CA SER A 1069 19.46 -17.94 12.51
C SER A 1069 20.50 -18.63 11.61
N ASP A 1070 20.73 -18.07 10.43
CA ASP A 1070 21.92 -18.33 9.60
C ASP A 1070 22.94 -17.20 9.82
N GLU A 1071 23.71 -17.27 10.91
CA GLU A 1071 24.99 -16.56 11.01
C GLU A 1071 26.05 -17.30 10.18
N GLU A 1072 26.92 -16.53 9.49
CA GLU A 1072 28.36 -16.78 9.23
C GLU A 1072 28.78 -16.03 7.94
N ASP A 1073 29.22 -14.78 8.10
CA ASP A 1073 30.20 -14.19 7.19
C ASP A 1073 31.59 -14.75 7.56
N GLU A 1074 32.38 -15.18 6.57
CA GLU A 1074 33.83 -15.45 6.74
C GLU A 1074 34.68 -14.52 5.84
N PRO A 1075 35.90 -14.18 6.25
CA PRO A 1075 36.55 -12.93 5.84
C PRO A 1075 37.34 -13.01 4.52
N GLU A 1076 37.50 -11.84 3.87
CA GLU A 1076 38.56 -11.65 2.89
C GLU A 1076 39.91 -11.54 3.62
N SER A 1077 40.81 -12.50 3.38
CA SER A 1077 42.14 -12.52 3.99
C SER A 1077 43.13 -11.67 3.19
N GLU A 1078 43.59 -10.56 3.76
CA GLU A 1078 44.86 -9.94 3.37
C GLU A 1078 46.03 -10.86 3.77
N ASP A 1079 47.02 -11.02 2.89
CA ASP A 1079 48.39 -11.35 3.27
C ASP A 1079 49.36 -10.95 2.15
N ASP A 1080 50.54 -10.48 2.52
CA ASP A 1080 51.29 -9.50 1.73
C ASP A 1080 52.43 -10.07 0.83
N VAL A 1081 53.13 -9.14 0.17
CA VAL A 1081 54.61 -9.07 -0.01
C VAL A 1081 55.11 -8.90 -1.46
N ALA A 1082 55.36 -7.63 -1.81
CA ALA A 1082 56.52 -7.06 -2.55
C ALA A 1082 56.87 -7.58 -3.98
N SER A 1083 57.71 -6.91 -4.79
CA SER A 1083 58.59 -5.73 -4.60
C SER A 1083 58.82 -5.03 -5.95
N ASP A 1084 59.03 -3.69 -5.93
CA ASP A 1084 59.84 -2.83 -6.83
C ASP A 1084 59.67 -2.96 -8.38
N SER A 1085 59.80 -1.92 -9.21
CA SER A 1085 60.60 -0.69 -9.12
C SER A 1085 60.12 0.38 -10.14
N ASP A 1086 60.30 1.67 -9.84
CA ASP A 1086 60.66 2.82 -10.71
C ASP A 1086 59.86 3.09 -12.03
N ASP A 1087 59.55 4.32 -12.48
CA ASP A 1087 60.01 5.68 -12.12
C ASP A 1087 59.05 6.79 -12.69
N GLU A 1088 59.34 8.07 -12.39
CA GLU A 1088 58.88 9.34 -13.04
C GLU A 1088 57.35 9.56 -13.30
N LYS A 1089 56.61 10.47 -12.63
CA LYS A 1089 56.67 11.96 -12.51
C LYS A 1089 56.48 12.77 -13.80
N GLU A 1090 55.38 13.53 -13.91
CA GLU A 1090 55.42 15.01 -13.91
C GLU A 1090 54.04 15.69 -13.72
N ASN A 1091 54.02 17.01 -13.51
CA ASN A 1091 52.91 17.79 -12.93
C ASN A 1091 51.99 18.51 -13.94
N ASN A 1092 50.72 18.72 -13.56
CA ASN A 1092 49.96 20.00 -13.51
C ASN A 1092 48.43 19.70 -13.57
N ILE A 1093 47.58 20.27 -12.70
CA ILE A 1093 47.16 21.69 -12.60
C ILE A 1093 46.53 22.18 -13.91
N ASP A 1094 45.21 21.99 -14.05
CA ASP A 1094 44.21 23.01 -13.69
C ASP A 1094 42.90 22.32 -13.25
#